data_AF-A0AAD7JWV2-F1
#
_entry.id   AF-A0AAD7JWV2-F1
#
_cell.length_a   1.000
_cell.length_b   1.000
_cell.length_c   1.000
_cell.angle_alpha   90.00
_cell.angle_beta   90.00
_cell.angle_gamma   90.00
#
_symmetry.space_group_name_H-M   'P 1'
#
loop_
_entity.id
_entity.type
_entity.pdbx_description
1 polymer ?
#
loop_
_entity_poly.entity_id
_entity_poly.type
_entity_poly.pdbx_seq_one_letter_code
_entity_poly.pdbx_strand_id
1 'polypeptide(L)'
;MAGTTNFGTIHLYPLKLALGSSAQSCMATLEPLFFDTSGIRNPMEPESFPGDSSASPVLDITLTGPLSLSPESQSSLIHESMAYLDLEFSPIWRGKALGSPPPWTFPTPFVAYIPGGESCDQIWGPSPRTLAELRMYNLSWAIRSKEDWQIKLKDPDIRERWREHAMDSQENLPVERRLTYNMINYVLTELEGYLNIADQDTGIERGCFDAVWYSDKPIPLQLSDALKSAVAKLEAGAKDWHPGSDEQVLDLVHPSLHCVVYGRTRAFLPDSPRIEDNLLVVGPPAGGTSDSDWTREFTLSQRFAWLPSDFTVREDGSVRLVSPYINNLHPVLHKSMYHVIESLLATRFVPLFERVLGDLNTRDRVPVEGNRRIRTHRQAAIWPGRRHQRVIPCIWGLNGIPYPESIPEGVDEELFYEEFHTNAPKILPESHRAYQGALEKGFSPISLLGRTIQCIIKLANIHLTPEKPEYKGGNWHFEGMLNERIVASGIYYYDEENISESTLSFRVSTAPPVYHYQDDDVCMEILYDMERGGQCIQNLGSMITKAGRTLAWPNFFQHCVSPFRLTDPTKPGHRKILAFFLVDPAHDPIVSATYVPSQQSEWTRQAFVDSIAVPRSATSNWPVELNECINKHLDTLITPAEADAYRLELVKEHTANLVEYDKTVIQQSWDMCEH
;
A
#
# COMPACT_ATOMS: atom_id res chain seq x y z
N MET A 1 63.22 34.91 5.75
CA MET A 1 62.84 36.21 6.33
C MET A 1 61.65 36.75 5.54
N ALA A 2 60.55 36.95 6.26
CA ALA A 2 59.37 37.79 6.01
C ALA A 2 58.64 37.76 4.66
N GLY A 3 57.32 37.51 4.73
CA GLY A 3 56.37 37.72 3.64
C GLY A 3 54.92 37.35 4.01
N THR A 4 54.38 38.00 5.05
CA THR A 4 52.95 38.31 5.32
C THR A 4 51.84 37.39 4.76
N THR A 5 51.16 36.67 5.66
CA THR A 5 49.81 36.11 5.45
C THR A 5 48.73 37.17 5.75
N ASN A 6 47.88 37.47 4.77
CA ASN A 6 46.68 38.30 4.96
C ASN A 6 45.59 37.49 5.68
N PHE A 7 45.12 37.98 6.82
CA PHE A 7 43.85 37.56 7.42
C PHE A 7 42.74 38.44 6.83
N GLY A 8 41.82 37.84 6.06
CA GLY A 8 40.62 38.53 5.58
C GLY A 8 39.47 38.30 6.58
N THR A 9 38.98 39.39 7.17
CA THR A 9 37.77 39.39 8.02
C THR A 9 36.54 39.55 7.13
N ILE A 10 35.61 38.59 7.13
CA ILE A 10 34.28 38.74 6.51
C ILE A 10 33.34 39.31 7.58
N HIS A 11 32.79 40.50 7.35
CA HIS A 11 31.76 41.09 8.20
C HIS A 11 30.37 40.66 7.72
N LEU A 12 29.70 39.80 8.47
CA LEU A 12 28.26 39.56 8.33
C LEU A 12 27.51 40.54 9.24
N TYR A 13 26.52 41.26 8.68
CA TYR A 13 25.65 42.14 9.45
C TYR A 13 24.68 41.31 10.31
N PRO A 14 24.43 41.67 11.58
CA PRO A 14 23.54 40.89 12.44
C PRO A 14 22.07 41.18 12.10
N LEU A 15 21.33 40.15 11.69
CA LEU A 15 19.87 40.13 11.73
C LEU A 15 19.41 40.09 13.19
N LYS A 16 18.62 41.06 13.64
CA LYS A 16 17.96 41.04 14.95
C LYS A 16 16.77 40.07 14.91
N LEU A 17 16.91 38.87 15.49
CA LEU A 17 15.79 38.01 15.84
C LEU A 17 15.45 38.19 17.33
N ALA A 18 14.21 38.58 17.63
CA ALA A 18 13.70 38.66 18.98
C ALA A 18 13.22 37.26 19.41
N LEU A 19 14.03 36.56 20.21
CA LEU A 19 13.66 35.26 20.78
C LEU A 19 12.85 35.47 22.07
N GLY A 20 11.64 34.91 22.10
CA GLY A 20 10.81 34.81 23.30
C GLY A 20 11.33 33.76 24.29
N SER A 21 10.84 33.84 25.52
CA SER A 21 11.32 33.16 26.74
C SER A 21 11.25 31.62 26.76
N SER A 22 10.97 30.93 25.64
CA SER A 22 10.94 29.46 25.58
C SER A 22 12.27 28.82 25.14
N ALA A 23 13.28 29.61 24.75
CA ALA A 23 14.55 29.11 24.22
C ALA A 23 15.59 28.67 25.28
N GLN A 24 15.38 28.97 26.57
CA GLN A 24 16.34 28.61 27.63
C GLN A 24 16.32 27.12 28.04
N SER A 25 15.30 26.35 27.62
CA SER A 25 15.13 24.94 28.01
C SER A 25 15.83 23.92 27.11
N CYS A 26 16.27 24.29 25.89
CA CYS A 26 16.77 23.33 24.89
C CYS A 26 18.29 23.31 24.71
N MET A 27 19.04 24.15 25.43
CA MET A 27 20.51 24.22 25.31
C MET A 27 21.27 23.14 26.09
N ALA A 28 20.57 22.20 26.75
CA ALA A 28 21.20 21.18 27.60
C ALA A 28 21.47 19.82 26.92
N THR A 29 21.16 19.66 25.62
CA THR A 29 21.17 18.34 24.95
C THR A 29 22.07 18.23 23.72
N LEU A 30 23.03 19.14 23.53
CA LEU A 30 24.00 19.05 22.43
C LEU A 30 25.43 18.93 22.98
N GLU A 31 25.90 17.70 23.18
CA GLU A 31 27.29 17.25 22.93
C GLU A 31 27.38 15.71 23.06
N PRO A 32 28.25 15.00 22.32
CA PRO A 32 29.35 15.53 21.49
C PRO A 32 29.44 14.98 20.05
N LEU A 33 29.76 15.89 19.12
CA LEU A 33 30.62 15.61 17.97
C LEU A 33 32.06 16.00 18.38
N PHE A 34 32.98 15.06 18.23
CA PHE A 34 34.41 15.07 18.59
C PHE A 34 35.12 16.44 18.61
N PHE A 35 35.53 16.93 19.80
CA PHE A 35 36.62 17.91 19.99
C PHE A 35 37.34 17.68 21.34
N ASP A 36 38.66 17.94 21.38
CA ASP A 36 39.56 17.80 22.54
C ASP A 36 39.24 18.87 23.61
N THR A 37 38.81 18.44 24.80
CA THR A 37 38.39 19.30 25.91
C THR A 37 39.48 19.55 26.95
N SER A 38 40.74 19.65 26.55
CA SER A 38 41.85 19.99 27.46
C SER A 38 41.97 21.51 27.69
N GLY A 39 41.00 22.12 28.37
CA GLY A 39 41.24 23.44 28.97
C GLY A 39 40.06 24.37 29.19
N ILE A 40 39.00 23.96 29.90
CA ILE A 40 38.04 24.92 30.46
C ILE A 40 37.76 24.58 31.93
N ARG A 41 38.10 25.51 32.83
CA ARG A 41 37.77 25.49 34.26
C ARG A 41 36.33 25.97 34.44
N ASN A 42 35.52 25.22 35.19
CA ASN A 42 34.21 25.67 35.68
C ASN A 42 34.34 26.84 36.68
N PRO A 43 33.55 27.92 36.55
CA PRO A 43 33.16 28.73 37.68
C PRO A 43 31.78 28.33 38.22
N MET A 44 31.67 28.39 39.55
CA MET A 44 30.56 27.97 40.39
C MET A 44 29.29 28.83 40.27
N GLU A 45 28.21 28.28 40.84
CA GLU A 45 26.85 28.79 41.00
C GLU A 45 26.70 30.26 41.47
N PRO A 46 25.54 30.92 41.20
CA PRO A 46 25.39 32.36 41.29
C PRO A 46 24.87 32.85 42.65
N GLU A 47 25.51 33.89 43.20
CA GLU A 47 24.91 34.75 44.23
C GLU A 47 24.12 35.92 43.59
N SER A 48 22.99 36.23 44.21
CA SER A 48 21.97 37.21 43.84
C SER A 48 22.39 38.68 44.03
N PHE A 49 22.05 39.59 43.11
CA PHE A 49 21.47 40.93 43.38
C PHE A 49 20.87 41.54 42.08
N PRO A 50 19.90 42.48 42.17
CA PRO A 50 19.04 42.92 41.07
C PRO A 50 19.51 44.23 40.42
N GLY A 51 19.23 44.42 39.13
CA GLY A 51 19.49 45.67 38.41
C GLY A 51 19.21 45.55 36.92
N ASP A 52 18.61 46.60 36.38
CA ASP A 52 17.89 46.69 35.11
C ASP A 52 18.78 46.77 33.85
N SER A 53 18.13 46.56 32.69
CA SER A 53 18.49 46.97 31.31
C SER A 53 19.38 46.06 30.41
N SER A 54 18.70 45.48 29.41
CA SER A 54 19.10 45.34 28.00
C SER A 54 20.52 44.89 27.65
N ALA A 55 20.72 43.57 27.50
CA ALA A 55 21.68 43.01 26.56
C ALA A 55 21.26 41.59 26.16
N SER A 56 20.93 41.36 24.89
CA SER A 56 20.83 40.01 24.32
C SER A 56 22.25 39.48 24.08
N PRO A 57 22.56 38.21 24.38
CA PRO A 57 23.88 37.66 24.10
C PRO A 57 24.05 37.49 22.58
N VAL A 58 25.15 38.01 22.05
CA VAL A 58 25.61 37.77 20.66
C VAL A 58 26.47 36.50 20.70
N LEU A 59 26.10 35.49 19.91
CA LEU A 59 26.89 34.27 19.76
C LEU A 59 27.80 34.44 18.52
N ASP A 60 29.09 34.72 18.75
CA ASP A 60 30.09 34.77 17.67
C ASP A 60 30.64 33.35 17.43
N ILE A 61 30.28 32.74 16.30
CA ILE A 61 30.85 31.46 15.87
C ILE A 61 32.05 31.77 14.96
N THR A 62 33.26 31.49 15.43
CA THR A 62 34.47 31.59 14.62
C THR A 62 34.88 30.20 14.13
N LEU A 63 34.75 29.94 12.83
CA LEU A 63 35.24 28.69 12.21
C LEU A 63 36.75 28.78 12.01
N THR A 64 37.53 27.95 12.71
CA THR A 64 38.98 27.83 12.49
C THR A 64 39.33 26.42 12.01
N GLY A 65 39.68 26.29 10.72
CA GLY A 65 40.25 25.08 10.13
C GLY A 65 40.55 25.27 8.64
N PRO A 66 41.59 24.64 8.06
CA PRO A 66 41.93 24.83 6.65
C PRO A 66 40.97 24.00 5.77
N LEU A 67 39.93 24.63 5.23
CA LEU A 67 39.09 24.04 4.20
C LEU A 67 39.71 24.29 2.82
N SER A 68 40.48 23.33 2.30
CA SER A 68 40.82 23.31 0.87
C SER A 68 39.69 22.61 0.11
N LEU A 69 38.61 23.35 -0.17
CA LEU A 69 37.55 22.90 -1.07
C LEU A 69 37.39 23.95 -2.19
N SER A 70 37.10 23.48 -3.40
CA SER A 70 36.90 24.36 -4.56
C SER A 70 35.70 25.29 -4.33
N PRO A 71 35.65 26.48 -4.96
CA PRO A 71 34.54 27.43 -4.81
C PRO A 71 33.16 26.81 -5.12
N GLU A 72 33.11 25.83 -6.03
CA GLU A 72 31.91 25.09 -6.41
C GLU A 72 31.40 24.13 -5.33
N SER A 73 32.30 23.54 -4.53
CA SER A 73 31.94 22.61 -3.44
C SER A 73 31.54 23.34 -2.15
N GLN A 74 32.05 24.55 -1.92
CA GLN A 74 31.56 25.42 -0.83
C GLN A 74 30.15 25.95 -1.11
N SER A 75 29.82 26.26 -2.37
CA SER A 75 28.48 26.71 -2.74
C SER A 75 27.41 25.62 -2.59
N SER A 76 27.73 24.35 -2.86
CA SER A 76 26.75 23.26 -2.73
C SER A 76 26.50 22.88 -1.27
N LEU A 77 27.55 22.81 -0.46
CA LEU A 77 27.44 22.51 0.98
C LEU A 77 26.69 23.61 1.75
N ILE A 78 26.89 24.88 1.39
CA ILE A 78 26.12 25.99 1.98
C ILE A 78 24.65 25.93 1.53
N HIS A 79 24.37 25.59 0.27
CA HIS A 79 22.99 25.40 -0.21
C HIS A 79 22.27 24.21 0.47
N GLU A 80 22.96 23.07 0.63
CA GLU A 80 22.40 21.89 1.31
C GLU A 80 22.20 22.13 2.81
N SER A 81 23.14 22.83 3.46
CA SER A 81 23.06 23.13 4.90
C SER A 81 22.02 24.21 5.22
N MET A 82 21.87 25.23 4.36
CA MET A 82 20.81 26.25 4.51
C MET A 82 19.42 25.68 4.22
N ALA A 83 19.28 24.76 3.27
CA ALA A 83 18.01 24.07 3.02
C ALA A 83 17.56 23.23 4.23
N TYR A 84 18.51 22.62 4.96
CA TYR A 84 18.22 21.87 6.19
C TYR A 84 17.86 22.78 7.38
N LEU A 85 18.56 23.91 7.54
CA LEU A 85 18.28 24.88 8.61
C LEU A 85 16.97 25.66 8.40
N ASP A 86 16.60 26.01 7.16
CA ASP A 86 15.32 26.69 6.85
C ASP A 86 14.09 25.80 7.07
N LEU A 87 14.24 24.47 7.01
CA LEU A 87 13.17 23.50 7.28
C LEU A 87 12.85 23.35 8.78
N GLU A 88 13.82 23.55 9.68
CA GLU A 88 13.59 23.45 11.13
C GLU A 88 12.81 24.64 11.71
N PHE A 89 12.86 25.81 11.06
CA PHE A 89 12.22 27.04 11.54
C PHE A 89 11.02 27.53 10.69
N SER A 90 10.77 26.93 9.52
CA SER A 90 9.60 27.26 8.70
C SER A 90 8.34 26.50 9.14
N PRO A 91 7.15 27.12 9.11
CA PRO A 91 5.90 26.39 9.35
C PRO A 91 5.69 25.37 8.21
N ILE A 92 5.90 24.09 8.53
CA ILE A 92 5.66 22.96 7.62
C ILE A 92 4.16 22.62 7.61
N TRP A 93 3.60 22.33 6.45
CA TRP A 93 2.25 21.77 6.37
C TRP A 93 2.22 20.35 6.96
N ARG A 94 1.43 20.12 8.02
CA ARG A 94 1.39 18.83 8.77
C ARG A 94 0.06 18.07 8.72
N GLY A 95 -0.85 18.40 7.81
CA GLY A 95 -2.12 17.68 7.68
C GLY A 95 -3.34 18.38 8.27
N LYS A 96 -4.52 17.82 7.96
CA LYS A 96 -5.79 18.11 8.66
C LYS A 96 -6.06 16.94 9.61
N ALA A 97 -6.32 17.23 10.88
CA ALA A 97 -6.78 16.21 11.82
C ALA A 97 -8.28 15.93 11.63
N LEU A 98 -8.68 14.66 11.70
CA LEU A 98 -10.07 14.29 11.87
C LEU A 98 -10.51 14.72 13.28
N GLY A 99 -11.58 15.50 13.37
CA GLY A 99 -12.11 15.93 14.67
C GLY A 99 -12.52 14.75 15.57
N SER A 100 -12.95 13.64 14.99
CA SER A 100 -13.12 12.35 15.67
C SER A 100 -12.85 11.22 14.69
N PRO A 101 -11.78 10.43 14.86
CA PRO A 101 -11.50 9.31 13.96
C PRO A 101 -12.58 8.24 14.10
N PRO A 102 -12.95 7.55 13.01
CA PRO A 102 -13.94 6.49 13.05
C PRO A 102 -13.42 5.32 13.90
N PRO A 103 -14.30 4.42 14.36
CA PRO A 103 -13.92 3.32 15.23
C PRO A 103 -13.26 2.16 14.47
N TRP A 104 -12.69 2.38 13.30
CA TRP A 104 -12.14 1.31 12.46
C TRP A 104 -10.62 1.25 12.58
N THR A 105 -10.07 0.08 12.30
CA THR A 105 -8.63 -0.12 12.28
C THR A 105 -8.32 -1.17 11.23
N PHE A 106 -7.52 -0.81 10.23
CA PHE A 106 -7.21 -1.67 9.10
C PHE A 106 -5.72 -2.05 9.12
N PRO A 107 -5.37 -3.26 8.66
CA PRO A 107 -3.98 -3.66 8.51
C PRO A 107 -3.32 -2.89 7.35
N THR A 108 -2.02 -2.63 7.47
CA THR A 108 -1.19 -2.00 6.44
C THR A 108 0.04 -2.86 6.18
N PRO A 109 0.50 -3.00 4.92
CA PRO A 109 1.67 -3.81 4.60
C PRO A 109 2.96 -3.23 5.14
N PHE A 110 2.94 -2.06 5.78
CA PHE A 110 4.14 -1.29 6.12
C PHE A 110 4.37 -1.10 7.64
N VAL A 111 3.54 -1.72 8.49
CA VAL A 111 3.66 -1.68 9.96
C VAL A 111 3.51 -3.10 10.51
N ALA A 112 4.45 -3.53 11.36
CA ALA A 112 4.37 -4.84 12.02
C ALA A 112 3.09 -4.93 12.88
N TYR A 113 2.32 -6.01 12.70
CA TYR A 113 1.06 -6.21 13.41
C TYR A 113 1.28 -7.10 14.64
N ILE A 114 1.13 -6.55 15.84
CA ILE A 114 1.20 -7.31 17.10
C ILE A 114 -0.22 -7.49 17.66
N PRO A 115 -0.92 -8.60 17.37
CA PRO A 115 -2.19 -8.89 18.02
C PRO A 115 -1.96 -9.18 19.51
N GLY A 116 -2.57 -8.39 20.40
CA GLY A 116 -2.71 -8.75 21.83
C GLY A 116 -1.69 -8.14 22.80
N GLY A 117 -0.79 -7.25 22.36
CA GLY A 117 -0.06 -6.33 23.25
C GLY A 117 0.94 -6.93 24.26
N GLU A 118 1.12 -8.25 24.33
CA GLU A 118 2.02 -8.89 25.31
C GLU A 118 2.82 -10.06 24.69
N SER A 119 3.80 -9.74 23.85
CA SER A 119 5.18 -10.25 23.94
C SER A 119 5.97 -9.76 22.73
N CYS A 120 7.13 -9.17 23.01
CA CYS A 120 8.26 -9.10 22.10
C CYS A 120 8.49 -10.50 21.51
N ASP A 121 8.25 -10.63 20.20
CA ASP A 121 9.08 -11.31 19.20
C ASP A 121 8.22 -11.55 17.94
N GLN A 122 8.32 -10.62 16.98
CA GLN A 122 8.12 -10.82 15.53
C GLN A 122 6.81 -11.46 15.03
N ILE A 123 5.65 -10.80 15.18
CA ILE A 123 4.44 -11.22 14.44
C ILE A 123 4.31 -10.39 13.15
N TRP A 124 4.67 -11.00 12.02
CA TRP A 124 4.55 -10.42 10.68
C TRP A 124 3.26 -10.88 10.01
N GLY A 125 2.18 -10.11 10.12
CA GLY A 125 0.94 -10.39 9.38
C GLY A 125 0.03 -11.46 10.00
N PRO A 126 -1.00 -11.92 9.26
CA PRO A 126 -1.99 -12.86 9.77
C PRO A 126 -1.45 -14.26 10.05
N SER A 127 -2.08 -15.00 10.96
CA SER A 127 -1.79 -16.42 11.16
C SER A 127 -2.01 -17.22 9.86
N PRO A 128 -1.10 -18.14 9.50
CA PRO A 128 -1.16 -18.85 8.23
C PRO A 128 -2.40 -19.74 8.15
N ARG A 129 -2.96 -19.88 6.95
CA ARG A 129 -4.01 -20.87 6.61
C ARG A 129 -3.38 -22.24 6.46
N THR A 130 -4.08 -23.30 6.87
CA THR A 130 -3.56 -24.64 6.52
C THR A 130 -3.63 -24.83 5.01
N LEU A 131 -2.77 -25.67 4.45
CA LEU A 131 -2.80 -26.08 3.05
C LEU A 131 -4.19 -26.63 2.68
N ALA A 132 -4.83 -27.37 3.58
CA ALA A 132 -6.22 -27.82 3.41
C ALA A 132 -7.19 -26.64 3.26
N GLU A 133 -7.09 -25.59 4.07
CA GLU A 133 -7.92 -24.38 3.94
C GLU A 133 -7.70 -23.68 2.59
N LEU A 134 -6.45 -23.53 2.15
CA LEU A 134 -6.12 -22.94 0.84
C LEU A 134 -6.69 -23.76 -0.31
N ARG A 135 -6.60 -25.09 -0.25
CA ARG A 135 -7.21 -25.99 -1.24
C ARG A 135 -8.73 -25.93 -1.20
N MET A 136 -9.34 -25.74 -0.03
CA MET A 136 -10.78 -25.50 0.10
C MET A 136 -11.21 -24.16 -0.52
N TYR A 137 -10.44 -23.07 -0.36
CA TYR A 137 -10.67 -21.81 -1.09
C TYR A 137 -10.60 -22.03 -2.60
N ASN A 138 -9.55 -22.72 -3.08
CA ASN A 138 -9.37 -23.00 -4.51
C ASN A 138 -10.52 -23.83 -5.09
N LEU A 139 -11.00 -24.86 -4.37
CA LEU A 139 -12.16 -25.64 -4.79
C LEU A 139 -13.44 -24.78 -4.83
N SER A 140 -13.68 -23.97 -3.80
CA SER A 140 -14.80 -23.03 -3.75
C SER A 140 -14.77 -22.10 -4.96
N TRP A 141 -13.62 -21.47 -5.21
CA TRP A 141 -13.45 -20.55 -6.33
C TRP A 141 -13.60 -21.23 -7.69
N ALA A 142 -13.04 -22.43 -7.88
CA ALA A 142 -13.18 -23.20 -9.12
C ALA A 142 -14.64 -23.58 -9.43
N ILE A 143 -15.50 -23.67 -8.41
CA ILE A 143 -16.94 -23.84 -8.61
C ILE A 143 -17.60 -22.50 -8.91
N ARG A 144 -17.33 -21.46 -8.11
CA ARG A 144 -17.96 -20.13 -8.23
C ARG A 144 -17.53 -19.33 -9.46
N SER A 145 -16.41 -19.71 -10.09
CA SER A 145 -15.97 -19.12 -11.35
C SER A 145 -16.70 -19.68 -12.58
N LYS A 146 -17.49 -20.76 -12.43
CA LYS A 146 -18.33 -21.31 -13.49
C LYS A 146 -19.57 -20.44 -13.70
N GLU A 147 -19.99 -20.33 -14.95
CA GLU A 147 -21.25 -19.68 -15.31
C GLU A 147 -22.43 -20.35 -14.60
N ASP A 148 -23.40 -19.55 -14.16
CA ASP A 148 -24.62 -19.98 -13.47
C ASP A 148 -24.40 -20.88 -12.24
N TRP A 149 -23.25 -20.79 -11.58
CA TRP A 149 -22.96 -21.61 -10.39
C TRP A 149 -24.03 -21.44 -9.31
N GLN A 150 -24.62 -20.24 -9.17
CA GLN A 150 -25.68 -19.95 -8.20
C GLN A 150 -26.97 -20.73 -8.49
N ILE A 151 -27.29 -20.93 -9.77
CA ILE A 151 -28.45 -21.72 -10.21
C ILE A 151 -28.12 -23.21 -10.04
N LYS A 152 -26.95 -23.62 -10.52
CA LYS A 152 -26.45 -25.00 -10.47
C LYS A 152 -26.30 -25.53 -9.04
N LEU A 153 -25.99 -24.66 -8.08
CA LEU A 153 -25.94 -25.01 -6.66
C LEU A 153 -27.26 -25.59 -6.14
N LYS A 154 -28.41 -25.19 -6.70
CA LYS A 154 -29.72 -25.65 -6.24
C LYS A 154 -30.05 -27.07 -6.70
N ASP A 155 -29.30 -27.62 -7.65
CA ASP A 155 -29.52 -28.95 -8.21
C ASP A 155 -28.68 -30.00 -7.44
N PRO A 156 -29.31 -30.96 -6.75
CA PRO A 156 -28.59 -31.97 -5.97
C PRO A 156 -27.70 -32.88 -6.83
N ASP A 157 -28.09 -33.18 -8.08
CA ASP A 157 -27.33 -34.05 -8.98
C ASP A 157 -26.09 -33.33 -9.51
N ILE A 158 -26.16 -32.01 -9.68
CA ILE A 158 -24.98 -31.20 -10.01
C ILE A 158 -24.02 -31.13 -8.82
N ARG A 159 -24.53 -30.91 -7.61
CA ARG A 159 -23.71 -30.88 -6.39
C ARG A 159 -22.96 -32.19 -6.18
N GLU A 160 -23.62 -33.33 -6.41
CA GLU A 160 -22.97 -34.63 -6.27
C GLU A 160 -21.89 -34.84 -7.34
N ARG A 161 -22.15 -34.46 -8.60
CA ARG A 161 -21.11 -34.48 -9.63
C ARG A 161 -19.92 -33.58 -9.32
N TRP A 162 -20.13 -32.40 -8.72
CA TRP A 162 -19.03 -31.55 -8.26
C TRP A 162 -18.22 -32.23 -7.15
N ARG A 163 -18.88 -32.97 -6.26
CA ARG A 163 -18.22 -33.73 -5.20
C ARG A 163 -17.37 -34.86 -5.77
N GLU A 164 -17.94 -35.69 -6.63
CA GLU A 164 -17.23 -36.79 -7.31
C GLU A 164 -16.01 -36.25 -8.06
N HIS A 165 -16.21 -35.23 -8.91
CA HIS A 165 -15.11 -34.60 -9.62
C HIS A 165 -14.04 -34.02 -8.68
N ALA A 166 -14.43 -33.41 -7.55
CA ALA A 166 -13.49 -32.91 -6.58
C ALA A 166 -12.70 -34.03 -5.89
N MET A 167 -13.29 -35.21 -5.67
CA MET A 167 -12.57 -36.39 -5.16
C MET A 167 -11.58 -36.91 -6.21
N ASP A 168 -12.05 -37.11 -7.44
CA ASP A 168 -11.26 -37.70 -8.54
C ASP A 168 -10.08 -36.81 -8.97
N SER A 169 -10.27 -35.47 -8.94
CA SER A 169 -9.21 -34.53 -9.34
C SER A 169 -7.96 -34.54 -8.44
N GLN A 170 -7.99 -35.29 -7.34
CA GLN A 170 -6.93 -35.36 -6.33
C GLN A 170 -6.17 -36.68 -6.36
N GLU A 171 -6.47 -37.58 -7.30
CA GLU A 171 -5.87 -38.92 -7.38
C GLU A 171 -4.33 -38.92 -7.45
N ASN A 172 -3.75 -37.90 -8.06
CA ASN A 172 -2.29 -37.76 -8.21
C ASN A 172 -1.59 -37.09 -7.02
N LEU A 173 -2.34 -36.67 -5.99
CA LEU A 173 -1.76 -36.05 -4.80
C LEU A 173 -1.38 -37.10 -3.74
N PRO A 174 -0.34 -36.86 -2.94
CA PRO A 174 -0.10 -37.60 -1.70
C PRO A 174 -1.35 -37.58 -0.80
N VAL A 175 -1.61 -38.67 -0.07
CA VAL A 175 -2.83 -38.84 0.75
C VAL A 175 -2.95 -37.71 1.78
N GLU A 176 -1.83 -37.37 2.40
CA GLU A 176 -1.62 -36.29 3.37
C GLU A 176 -1.79 -34.89 2.76
N ARG A 177 -1.96 -34.76 1.44
CA ARG A 177 -2.32 -33.50 0.79
C ARG A 177 -3.76 -33.49 0.26
N ARG A 178 -4.51 -34.60 0.28
CA ARG A 178 -5.89 -34.70 -0.26
C ARG A 178 -6.93 -34.09 0.69
N LEU A 179 -7.92 -33.37 0.12
CA LEU A 179 -9.10 -32.94 0.88
C LEU A 179 -9.95 -34.16 1.20
N THR A 180 -10.40 -34.26 2.44
CA THR A 180 -11.32 -35.34 2.83
C THR A 180 -12.72 -35.11 2.27
N TYR A 181 -13.54 -36.16 2.28
CA TYR A 181 -14.96 -36.05 1.92
C TYR A 181 -15.67 -34.95 2.74
N ASN A 182 -15.38 -34.85 4.03
CA ASN A 182 -15.98 -33.86 4.91
C ASN A 182 -15.52 -32.43 4.56
N MET A 183 -14.25 -32.21 4.21
CA MET A 183 -13.77 -30.91 3.71
C MET A 183 -14.46 -30.49 2.41
N ILE A 184 -14.58 -31.39 1.44
CA ILE A 184 -15.29 -31.11 0.19
C ILE A 184 -16.76 -30.82 0.48
N ASN A 185 -17.39 -31.59 1.37
CA ASN A 185 -18.76 -31.35 1.78
C ASN A 185 -18.94 -29.97 2.44
N TYR A 186 -18.01 -29.59 3.32
CA TYR A 186 -18.00 -28.27 3.93
C TYR A 186 -17.97 -27.18 2.84
N VAL A 187 -17.07 -27.27 1.86
CA VAL A 187 -16.99 -26.31 0.74
C VAL A 187 -18.32 -26.23 0.00
N LEU A 188 -18.93 -27.36 -0.36
CA LEU A 188 -20.20 -27.39 -1.08
C LEU A 188 -21.36 -26.80 -0.27
N THR A 189 -21.35 -26.92 1.06
CA THR A 189 -22.34 -26.27 1.93
C THR A 189 -22.07 -24.77 2.12
N GLU A 190 -20.81 -24.36 2.15
CA GLU A 190 -20.40 -22.95 2.28
C GLU A 190 -20.78 -22.10 1.07
N LEU A 191 -20.98 -22.71 -0.11
CA LEU A 191 -21.44 -22.02 -1.32
C LEU A 191 -22.74 -21.23 -1.10
N GLU A 192 -23.64 -21.71 -0.24
CA GLU A 192 -24.86 -20.96 0.13
C GLU A 192 -24.54 -19.68 0.90
N GLY A 193 -23.51 -19.71 1.76
CA GLY A 193 -23.04 -18.53 2.48
C GLY A 193 -22.47 -17.46 1.54
N TYR A 194 -21.77 -17.87 0.48
CA TYR A 194 -21.32 -16.93 -0.57
C TYR A 194 -22.49 -16.27 -1.30
N LEU A 195 -23.58 -17.00 -1.55
CA LEU A 195 -24.80 -16.41 -2.12
C LEU A 195 -25.43 -15.39 -1.18
N ASN A 196 -25.42 -15.67 0.13
CA ASN A 196 -26.06 -14.83 1.14
C ASN A 196 -25.32 -13.49 1.36
N ILE A 197 -24.00 -13.46 1.20
CA ILE A 197 -23.20 -12.22 1.30
C ILE A 197 -23.05 -11.47 -0.03
N ALA A 198 -23.47 -12.09 -1.14
CA ALA A 198 -23.45 -11.47 -2.46
C ALA A 198 -24.50 -10.36 -2.56
N ASP A 199 -24.12 -9.27 -3.21
CA ASP A 199 -25.02 -8.16 -3.48
C ASP A 199 -25.69 -8.37 -4.83
N GLN A 200 -26.99 -8.62 -4.85
CA GLN A 200 -27.73 -8.86 -6.08
C GLN A 200 -27.96 -7.58 -6.89
N ASP A 201 -28.08 -6.44 -6.20
CA ASP A 201 -28.34 -5.14 -6.83
C ASP A 201 -27.11 -4.65 -7.57
N THR A 202 -25.94 -4.81 -6.97
CA THR A 202 -24.69 -4.44 -7.61
C THR A 202 -24.03 -5.61 -8.33
N GLY A 203 -24.38 -6.86 -8.05
CA GLY A 203 -23.69 -8.05 -8.58
C GLY A 203 -22.31 -8.28 -7.99
N ILE A 204 -22.02 -7.69 -6.81
CA ILE A 204 -20.75 -7.88 -6.12
C ILE A 204 -20.72 -9.21 -5.39
N GLU A 205 -19.69 -10.00 -5.66
CA GLU A 205 -19.44 -11.31 -5.09
C GLU A 205 -18.00 -11.39 -4.54
N ARG A 206 -17.78 -12.30 -3.59
CA ARG A 206 -16.44 -12.54 -3.04
C ARG A 206 -15.58 -13.31 -4.06
N GLY A 207 -14.32 -12.95 -4.20
CA GLY A 207 -13.38 -13.50 -5.19
C GLY A 207 -12.72 -14.81 -4.74
N CYS A 208 -11.49 -15.05 -5.19
CA CYS A 208 -10.73 -16.28 -4.93
C CYS A 208 -10.38 -16.51 -3.45
N PHE A 209 -10.32 -15.44 -2.66
CA PHE A 209 -9.98 -15.46 -1.24
C PHE A 209 -10.84 -14.47 -0.44
N ASP A 210 -10.74 -14.52 0.89
CA ASP A 210 -11.37 -13.52 1.76
C ASP A 210 -10.84 -12.11 1.46
N ALA A 211 -11.69 -11.09 1.66
CA ALA A 211 -11.43 -9.67 1.37
C ALA A 211 -11.17 -9.32 -0.10
N VAL A 212 -11.08 -10.29 -1.02
CA VAL A 212 -11.11 -10.04 -2.47
C VAL A 212 -12.57 -9.98 -2.90
N TRP A 213 -12.99 -8.89 -3.52
CA TRP A 213 -14.37 -8.69 -3.98
C TRP A 213 -14.40 -8.26 -5.44
N TYR A 214 -15.35 -8.76 -6.22
CA TYR A 214 -15.45 -8.43 -7.64
C TYR A 214 -16.90 -8.31 -8.08
N SER A 215 -17.11 -7.76 -9.27
CA SER A 215 -18.38 -7.86 -9.97
C SER A 215 -18.17 -7.99 -11.46
N ASP A 216 -18.90 -8.95 -12.04
CA ASP A 216 -19.08 -9.12 -13.48
C ASP A 216 -20.38 -8.49 -14.00
N LYS A 217 -21.24 -7.97 -13.11
CA LYS A 217 -22.44 -7.22 -13.53
C LYS A 217 -22.00 -5.98 -14.33
N PRO A 218 -22.45 -5.85 -15.60
CA PRO A 218 -22.00 -4.79 -16.48
C PRO A 218 -22.26 -3.40 -15.90
N ILE A 219 -21.29 -2.51 -16.07
CA ILE A 219 -21.48 -1.07 -15.87
C ILE A 219 -22.50 -0.58 -16.93
N PRO A 220 -23.45 0.32 -16.59
CA PRO A 220 -24.42 0.84 -17.56
C PRO A 220 -23.74 1.33 -18.85
N LEU A 221 -24.32 0.96 -20.00
CA LEU A 221 -23.70 1.20 -21.31
C LEU A 221 -23.36 2.68 -21.52
N GLN A 222 -24.24 3.60 -21.09
CA GLN A 222 -23.99 5.03 -21.21
C GLN A 222 -22.74 5.48 -20.44
N LEU A 223 -22.48 4.89 -19.26
CA LEU A 223 -21.29 5.20 -18.46
C LEU A 223 -20.03 4.56 -19.05
N SER A 224 -20.14 3.34 -19.56
CA SER A 224 -19.05 2.66 -20.27
C SER A 224 -18.64 3.44 -21.53
N ASP A 225 -19.60 3.84 -22.36
CA ASP A 225 -19.34 4.60 -23.58
C ASP A 225 -18.79 6.00 -23.28
N ALA A 226 -19.28 6.64 -22.22
CA ALA A 226 -18.73 7.91 -21.73
C ALA A 226 -17.27 7.76 -21.28
N LEU A 227 -16.92 6.68 -20.59
CA LEU A 227 -15.54 6.36 -20.24
C LEU A 227 -14.69 6.19 -21.49
N LYS A 228 -15.07 5.30 -22.41
CA LYS A 228 -14.31 5.05 -23.64
C LYS A 228 -14.12 6.33 -24.47
N SER A 229 -15.16 7.15 -24.57
CA SER A 229 -15.10 8.44 -25.27
C SER A 229 -14.17 9.46 -24.59
N ALA A 230 -14.16 9.50 -23.25
CA ALA A 230 -13.27 10.36 -22.49
C ALA A 230 -11.81 9.89 -22.56
N VAL A 231 -11.57 8.58 -22.52
CA VAL A 231 -10.27 7.94 -22.71
C VAL A 231 -9.71 8.21 -24.10
N ALA A 232 -10.52 8.09 -25.16
CA ALA A 232 -10.08 8.33 -26.53
C ALA A 232 -9.46 9.73 -26.72
N LYS A 233 -9.92 10.75 -25.97
CA LYS A 233 -9.33 12.09 -25.97
C LYS A 233 -7.93 12.12 -25.35
N LEU A 234 -7.70 11.33 -24.29
CA LEU A 234 -6.39 11.19 -23.67
C LEU A 234 -5.44 10.41 -24.61
N GLU A 235 -5.95 9.35 -25.24
CA GLU A 235 -5.18 8.55 -26.20
C GLU A 235 -4.76 9.36 -27.44
N ALA A 236 -5.55 10.35 -27.88
CA ALA A 236 -5.22 11.19 -29.03
C ALA A 236 -4.11 12.23 -28.73
N GLY A 237 -3.74 12.42 -27.46
CA GLY A 237 -2.69 13.35 -27.05
C GLY A 237 -1.26 12.82 -27.27
N ALA A 238 -0.29 13.51 -26.68
CA ALA A 238 1.09 13.03 -26.61
C ALA A 238 1.15 11.70 -25.87
N LYS A 239 1.90 10.73 -26.40
CA LYS A 239 2.02 9.39 -25.83
C LYS A 239 3.06 9.40 -24.71
N ASP A 240 2.65 9.09 -23.48
CA ASP A 240 3.54 8.83 -22.35
C ASP A 240 3.68 7.31 -22.15
N TRP A 241 4.73 6.74 -22.74
CA TRP A 241 5.04 5.32 -22.57
C TRP A 241 5.74 5.10 -21.23
N HIS A 242 5.24 4.14 -20.45
CA HIS A 242 5.80 3.82 -19.15
C HIS A 242 7.29 3.45 -19.27
N PRO A 243 8.18 4.01 -18.42
CA PRO A 243 9.61 3.71 -18.48
C PRO A 243 9.90 2.21 -18.39
N GLY A 244 10.73 1.70 -19.29
CA GLY A 244 11.12 0.28 -19.31
C GLY A 244 10.05 -0.70 -19.79
N SER A 245 8.90 -0.22 -20.30
CA SER A 245 7.80 -1.09 -20.79
C SER A 245 7.92 -1.53 -22.25
N ASP A 246 9.03 -1.19 -22.93
CA ASP A 246 9.20 -1.41 -24.37
C ASP A 246 8.03 -0.86 -25.21
N GLU A 247 7.51 0.32 -24.85
CA GLU A 247 6.35 0.96 -25.50
C GLU A 247 5.10 0.07 -25.53
N GLN A 248 4.92 -0.78 -24.52
CA GLN A 248 3.71 -1.61 -24.38
C GLN A 248 2.73 -1.02 -23.38
N VAL A 249 3.17 -0.26 -22.38
CA VAL A 249 2.29 0.32 -21.35
C VAL A 249 2.18 1.82 -21.57
N LEU A 250 1.00 2.28 -21.98
CA LEU A 250 0.67 3.68 -22.20
C LEU A 250 0.00 4.25 -20.93
N ASP A 251 0.69 5.18 -20.29
CA ASP A 251 0.18 5.90 -19.13
C ASP A 251 -0.71 7.06 -19.60
N LEU A 252 -1.98 7.05 -19.20
CA LEU A 252 -2.94 8.11 -19.55
C LEU A 252 -3.18 9.06 -18.37
N VAL A 253 -3.23 8.49 -17.16
CA VAL A 253 -3.19 9.22 -15.89
C VAL A 253 -2.32 8.40 -14.96
N HIS A 254 -1.10 8.86 -14.69
CA HIS A 254 -0.17 8.16 -13.79
C HIS A 254 0.06 8.95 -12.49
N PRO A 255 -0.03 8.32 -11.31
CA PRO A 255 0.08 9.02 -10.03
C PRO A 255 1.48 9.55 -9.72
N SER A 256 2.52 9.01 -10.35
CA SER A 256 3.90 9.49 -10.21
C SER A 256 4.20 10.80 -10.96
N LEU A 257 3.36 11.22 -11.92
CA LEU A 257 3.51 12.51 -12.58
C LEU A 257 2.89 13.61 -11.71
N HIS A 258 3.61 14.73 -11.56
CA HIS A 258 3.21 15.84 -10.67
C HIS A 258 2.84 15.37 -9.25
N CYS A 259 3.58 14.39 -8.75
CA CYS A 259 3.51 13.90 -7.38
C CYS A 259 3.88 15.01 -6.37
N VAL A 260 3.68 14.74 -5.09
CA VAL A 260 4.23 15.57 -4.01
C VAL A 260 5.73 15.35 -3.98
N VAL A 261 6.49 16.44 -4.01
CA VAL A 261 7.93 16.47 -3.76
C VAL A 261 8.15 17.21 -2.45
N TYR A 262 8.48 16.48 -1.39
CA TYR A 262 8.65 17.07 -0.07
C TYR A 262 9.77 18.11 -0.08
N GLY A 263 9.57 19.23 0.62
CA GLY A 263 10.47 20.38 0.59
C GLY A 263 10.28 21.31 -0.62
N ARG A 264 9.51 20.92 -1.64
CA ARG A 264 9.21 21.75 -2.83
C ARG A 264 7.72 22.01 -3.02
N THR A 265 6.89 20.97 -3.00
CA THR A 265 5.44 21.11 -3.15
C THR A 265 4.89 21.98 -2.03
N ARG A 266 4.01 22.93 -2.38
CA ARG A 266 3.32 23.81 -1.43
C ARG A 266 1.83 23.47 -1.34
N ALA A 267 1.27 23.56 -0.14
CA ALA A 267 -0.15 23.30 0.14
C ALA A 267 -0.75 24.37 1.04
N PHE A 268 -2.01 24.74 0.78
CA PHE A 268 -2.74 25.65 1.64
C PHE A 268 -3.07 24.99 2.98
N LEU A 269 -2.96 25.76 4.07
CA LEU A 269 -3.44 25.34 5.39
C LEU A 269 -4.92 24.97 5.35
N PRO A 270 -5.33 23.86 5.99
CA PRO A 270 -6.73 23.48 6.07
C PRO A 270 -7.56 24.55 6.79
N ASP A 271 -8.78 24.79 6.30
CA ASP A 271 -9.76 25.69 6.90
C ASP A 271 -9.31 27.18 7.01
N SER A 272 -8.20 27.53 6.35
CA SER A 272 -7.66 28.89 6.25
C SER A 272 -7.97 29.55 4.89
N PRO A 273 -7.99 30.89 4.81
CA PRO A 273 -8.08 31.60 3.53
C PRO A 273 -6.94 31.21 2.57
N ARG A 274 -7.24 31.04 1.28
CA ARG A 274 -6.25 30.76 0.22
C ARG A 274 -5.44 32.01 -0.13
N ILE A 275 -4.53 32.39 0.76
CA ILE A 275 -3.57 33.50 0.60
C ILE A 275 -2.15 32.98 0.75
N GLU A 276 -1.16 33.76 0.29
CA GLU A 276 0.26 33.38 0.26
C GLU A 276 0.80 32.97 1.65
N ASP A 277 0.46 33.72 2.70
CA ASP A 277 0.88 33.41 4.09
C ASP A 277 0.41 32.03 4.59
N ASN A 278 -0.65 31.49 3.98
CA ASN A 278 -1.20 30.17 4.33
C ASN A 278 -0.74 29.07 3.36
N LEU A 279 0.10 29.38 2.38
CA LEU A 279 0.65 28.44 1.41
C LEU A 279 2.03 27.95 1.88
N LEU A 280 2.05 26.79 2.52
CA LEU A 280 3.23 26.27 3.20
C LEU A 280 3.89 25.15 2.41
N VAL A 281 5.20 24.99 2.58
CA VAL A 281 5.92 23.84 2.03
C VAL A 281 5.45 22.56 2.73
N VAL A 282 5.20 21.52 1.94
CA VAL A 282 4.83 20.20 2.42
C VAL A 282 6.11 19.47 2.81
N GLY A 283 6.20 19.07 4.08
CA GLY A 283 7.28 18.23 4.58
C GLY A 283 6.86 16.76 4.62
N PRO A 284 7.82 15.84 4.73
CA PRO A 284 7.50 14.43 4.91
C PRO A 284 6.73 14.23 6.24
N PRO A 285 5.94 13.15 6.37
CA PRO A 285 5.28 12.83 7.63
C PRO A 285 6.32 12.74 8.75
N ALA A 286 6.01 13.30 9.93
CA ALA A 286 6.92 13.22 11.08
C ALA A 286 7.22 11.74 11.39
N GLY A 287 8.49 11.36 11.28
CA GLY A 287 8.95 10.06 11.76
C GLY A 287 8.73 10.03 13.27
N GLY A 288 7.94 9.07 13.77
CA GLY A 288 7.92 8.78 15.20
C GLY A 288 9.35 8.44 15.62
N THR A 289 9.89 9.16 16.59
CA THR A 289 11.28 9.06 17.09
C THR A 289 11.49 7.83 17.97
N SER A 290 10.86 6.69 17.68
CA SER A 290 11.32 5.44 18.28
C SER A 290 12.43 4.90 17.40
N ASP A 291 13.67 4.93 17.90
CA ASP A 291 14.89 4.35 17.30
C ASP A 291 14.79 2.86 16.93
N SER A 292 13.63 2.23 17.10
CA SER A 292 13.38 0.80 16.95
C SER A 292 12.59 0.37 15.70
N ASP A 293 12.22 1.28 14.78
CA ASP A 293 11.35 0.96 13.64
C ASP A 293 12.13 0.95 12.31
N TRP A 294 13.15 0.09 12.22
CA TRP A 294 14.04 -0.07 11.04
C TRP A 294 13.28 -0.33 9.74
N THR A 295 12.07 -0.87 9.78
CA THR A 295 11.24 -1.05 8.59
C THR A 295 10.90 0.27 7.89
N ARG A 296 10.89 1.40 8.62
CA ARG A 296 10.58 2.71 8.05
C ARG A 296 11.61 3.18 7.03
N GLU A 297 12.84 2.66 7.06
CA GLU A 297 13.89 2.99 6.09
C GLU A 297 13.45 2.66 4.65
N PHE A 298 12.71 1.56 4.48
CA PHE A 298 12.25 1.08 3.17
C PHE A 298 10.74 1.24 2.95
N THR A 299 9.95 1.55 3.98
CA THR A 299 8.49 1.70 3.82
C THR A 299 7.99 3.14 3.73
N LEU A 300 8.81 4.13 4.09
CA LEU A 300 8.43 5.54 4.09
C LEU A 300 9.33 6.35 3.16
N SER A 301 8.75 6.92 2.09
CA SER A 301 9.49 7.88 1.29
C SER A 301 9.65 9.20 2.05
N GLN A 302 10.88 9.68 2.15
CA GLN A 302 11.22 11.00 2.66
C GLN A 302 11.19 12.08 1.56
N ARG A 303 11.01 11.68 0.29
CA ARG A 303 11.14 12.58 -0.87
C ARG A 303 9.84 12.77 -1.64
N PHE A 304 9.05 11.71 -1.79
CA PHE A 304 7.89 11.72 -2.67
C PHE A 304 6.63 11.17 -2.00
N ALA A 305 5.47 11.61 -2.50
CA ALA A 305 4.21 10.92 -2.28
C ALA A 305 3.27 11.07 -3.48
N TRP A 306 2.45 10.05 -3.75
CA TRP A 306 1.34 10.24 -4.69
C TRP A 306 0.30 11.22 -4.14
N LEU A 307 -0.21 12.08 -5.02
CA LEU A 307 -1.19 13.13 -4.66
C LEU A 307 -2.63 12.64 -4.88
N PRO A 308 -3.39 12.30 -3.81
CA PRO A 308 -4.78 11.91 -3.93
C PRO A 308 -5.71 13.10 -4.22
N SER A 309 -6.94 12.78 -4.59
CA SER A 309 -8.06 13.72 -4.65
C SER A 309 -9.13 13.33 -3.64
N ASP A 310 -9.78 14.32 -3.06
CA ASP A 310 -10.83 14.14 -2.06
C ASP A 310 -12.20 14.03 -2.74
N PHE A 311 -13.01 13.07 -2.32
CA PHE A 311 -14.35 12.81 -2.80
C PHE A 311 -15.32 12.72 -1.63
N THR A 312 -16.43 13.45 -1.68
CA THR A 312 -17.53 13.25 -0.72
C THR A 312 -18.46 12.18 -1.23
N VAL A 313 -18.67 11.15 -0.40
CA VAL A 313 -19.72 10.16 -0.55
C VAL A 313 -20.93 10.68 0.25
N ARG A 314 -22.00 11.04 -0.45
CA ARG A 314 -23.21 11.57 0.19
C ARG A 314 -24.09 10.46 0.76
N GLU A 315 -25.03 10.85 1.61
CA GLU A 315 -26.03 9.94 2.20
C GLU A 315 -26.89 9.21 1.16
N ASP A 316 -27.06 9.77 -0.04
CA ASP A 316 -27.79 9.14 -1.16
C ASP A 316 -26.91 8.19 -1.99
N GLY A 317 -25.66 7.95 -1.58
CA GLY A 317 -24.68 7.15 -2.31
C GLY A 317 -24.03 7.88 -3.50
N SER A 318 -24.44 9.11 -3.81
CA SER A 318 -23.78 9.88 -4.86
C SER A 318 -22.38 10.33 -4.43
N VAL A 319 -21.44 10.25 -5.35
CA VAL A 319 -20.06 10.71 -5.13
C VAL A 319 -19.84 12.03 -5.86
N ARG A 320 -19.14 12.97 -5.23
CA ARG A 320 -18.62 14.17 -5.89
C ARG A 320 -17.19 14.47 -5.50
N LEU A 321 -16.43 14.93 -6.47
CA LEU A 321 -15.10 15.45 -6.26
C LEU A 321 -15.19 16.74 -5.42
N VAL A 322 -14.39 16.80 -4.36
CA VAL A 322 -14.17 18.01 -3.55
C VAL A 322 -12.95 18.77 -4.05
N SER A 323 -11.90 18.04 -4.45
CA SER A 323 -10.70 18.66 -4.99
C SER A 323 -10.98 19.43 -6.29
N PRO A 324 -10.29 20.55 -6.55
CA PRO A 324 -10.46 21.32 -7.77
C PRO A 324 -10.00 20.59 -9.04
N TYR A 325 -9.14 19.58 -8.90
CA TYR A 325 -8.65 18.75 -9.99
C TYR A 325 -8.30 17.34 -9.48
N ILE A 326 -8.13 16.41 -10.42
CA ILE A 326 -7.51 15.11 -10.24
C ILE A 326 -6.09 15.21 -10.77
N ASN A 327 -5.11 14.70 -10.01
CA ASN A 327 -3.70 14.80 -10.40
C ASN A 327 -3.49 14.25 -11.82
N ASN A 328 -2.72 14.99 -12.62
CA ASN A 328 -2.42 14.66 -14.02
C ASN A 328 -3.64 14.56 -14.96
N LEU A 329 -4.78 15.17 -14.61
CA LEU A 329 -5.97 15.21 -15.46
C LEU A 329 -6.54 16.63 -15.56
N HIS A 330 -6.35 17.32 -16.69
CA HIS A 330 -6.74 18.74 -16.80
C HIS A 330 -8.26 18.95 -16.59
N PRO A 331 -8.69 19.80 -15.63
CA PRO A 331 -10.10 19.90 -15.19
C PRO A 331 -11.06 20.47 -16.26
N VAL A 332 -10.58 21.38 -17.12
CA VAL A 332 -11.37 21.93 -18.23
C VAL A 332 -11.41 20.99 -19.43
N LEU A 333 -10.24 20.57 -19.95
CA LEU A 333 -10.13 19.76 -21.17
C LEU A 333 -10.76 18.36 -21.02
N HIS A 334 -10.65 17.77 -19.83
CA HIS A 334 -11.16 16.43 -19.55
C HIS A 334 -12.37 16.42 -18.61
N LYS A 335 -13.15 17.51 -18.56
CA LYS A 335 -14.32 17.64 -17.68
C LYS A 335 -15.27 16.44 -17.70
N SER A 336 -15.47 15.81 -18.86
CA SER A 336 -16.32 14.60 -18.97
C SER A 336 -15.76 13.41 -18.17
N MET A 337 -14.43 13.25 -18.11
CA MET A 337 -13.78 12.17 -17.36
C MET A 337 -14.04 12.29 -15.85
N TYR A 338 -14.10 13.52 -15.32
CA TYR A 338 -14.38 13.75 -13.91
C TYR A 338 -15.76 13.19 -13.52
N HIS A 339 -16.79 13.47 -14.31
CA HIS A 339 -18.14 12.93 -14.08
C HIS A 339 -18.20 11.41 -14.23
N VAL A 340 -17.41 10.84 -15.15
CA VAL A 340 -17.28 9.39 -15.29
C VAL A 340 -16.66 8.77 -14.03
N ILE A 341 -15.57 9.36 -13.51
CA ILE A 341 -14.89 8.92 -12.29
C ILE A 341 -15.84 8.98 -11.09
N GLU A 342 -16.55 10.10 -10.89
CA GLU A 342 -17.56 10.25 -9.84
C GLU A 342 -18.64 9.15 -9.92
N SER A 343 -19.12 8.88 -11.14
CA SER A 343 -20.18 7.89 -11.37
C SER A 343 -19.68 6.46 -11.16
N LEU A 344 -18.46 6.12 -11.56
CA LEU A 344 -17.85 4.80 -11.32
C LEU A 344 -17.57 4.57 -9.84
N LEU A 345 -17.08 5.59 -9.14
CA LEU A 345 -16.93 5.55 -7.68
C LEU A 345 -18.27 5.27 -7.01
N ALA A 346 -19.31 6.04 -7.32
CA ALA A 346 -20.63 5.89 -6.71
C ALA A 346 -21.27 4.52 -6.99
N THR A 347 -21.31 4.12 -8.26
CA THR A 347 -22.06 2.93 -8.70
C THR A 347 -21.35 1.63 -8.40
N ARG A 348 -20.02 1.64 -8.23
CA ARG A 348 -19.25 0.40 -8.17
C ARG A 348 -18.13 0.37 -7.15
N PHE A 349 -17.25 1.36 -7.11
CA PHE A 349 -16.02 1.25 -6.31
C PHE A 349 -16.24 1.55 -4.83
N VAL A 350 -17.11 2.50 -4.47
CA VAL A 350 -17.49 2.70 -3.06
C VAL A 350 -18.10 1.41 -2.50
N PRO A 351 -19.15 0.80 -3.11
CA PRO A 351 -19.67 -0.49 -2.63
C PRO A 351 -18.63 -1.63 -2.59
N LEU A 352 -17.65 -1.66 -3.50
CA LEU A 352 -16.57 -2.64 -3.44
C LEU A 352 -15.65 -2.38 -2.23
N PHE A 353 -15.20 -1.14 -2.04
CA PHE A 353 -14.33 -0.76 -0.94
C PHE A 353 -14.99 -0.96 0.41
N GLU A 354 -16.27 -0.61 0.58
CA GLU A 354 -17.04 -0.84 1.80
C GLU A 354 -16.98 -2.31 2.27
N ARG A 355 -16.97 -3.25 1.33
CA ARG A 355 -16.88 -4.69 1.62
C ARG A 355 -15.45 -5.13 1.93
N VAL A 356 -14.45 -4.61 1.21
CA VAL A 356 -13.04 -4.83 1.55
C VAL A 356 -12.78 -4.35 2.98
N LEU A 357 -13.16 -3.11 3.31
CA LEU A 357 -13.00 -2.54 4.64
C LEU A 357 -13.78 -3.33 5.71
N GLY A 358 -14.99 -3.81 5.37
CA GLY A 358 -15.79 -4.67 6.25
C GLY A 358 -15.09 -5.98 6.63
N ASP A 359 -14.34 -6.59 5.70
CA ASP A 359 -13.51 -7.76 6.00
C ASP A 359 -12.24 -7.41 6.80
N LEU A 360 -11.69 -6.21 6.58
CA LEU A 360 -10.46 -5.76 7.22
C LEU A 360 -10.61 -5.24 8.65
N ASN A 361 -11.81 -4.82 9.07
CA ASN A 361 -11.99 -4.11 10.33
C ASN A 361 -11.58 -4.97 11.55
N THR A 362 -10.45 -4.63 12.15
CA THR A 362 -9.76 -5.47 13.14
C THR A 362 -10.22 -5.29 14.58
N ARG A 363 -10.99 -4.24 14.90
CA ARG A 363 -11.49 -4.03 16.28
C ARG A 363 -12.36 -5.20 16.78
N ASP A 364 -12.94 -5.95 15.86
CA ASP A 364 -13.74 -7.13 16.17
C ASP A 364 -13.03 -8.45 15.81
N ARG A 365 -11.83 -8.42 15.17
CA ARG A 365 -11.16 -9.58 14.56
C ARG A 365 -9.65 -9.44 14.40
N VAL A 366 -8.91 -10.51 14.68
CA VAL A 366 -7.64 -10.74 13.98
C VAL A 366 -8.01 -10.93 12.49
N PRO A 367 -7.52 -10.10 11.54
CA PRO A 367 -8.10 -9.94 10.20
C PRO A 367 -8.17 -11.21 9.34
N VAL A 368 -7.62 -12.34 9.81
CA VAL A 368 -7.62 -13.63 9.12
C VAL A 368 -7.96 -14.81 10.05
N GLU A 369 -8.26 -14.63 11.35
CA GLU A 369 -8.69 -15.78 12.16
C GLU A 369 -10.19 -16.10 12.04
N GLY A 370 -11.00 -15.12 11.62
CA GLY A 370 -12.46 -15.13 11.79
C GLY A 370 -13.27 -16.23 11.10
N ASN A 371 -12.70 -16.99 10.15
CA ASN A 371 -13.40 -18.05 9.42
C ASN A 371 -12.49 -19.26 9.13
N ARG A 372 -11.82 -19.79 10.16
CA ARG A 372 -11.12 -21.07 10.02
C ARG A 372 -12.10 -22.15 9.54
N ARG A 373 -11.78 -22.82 8.43
CA ARG A 373 -12.57 -23.98 7.95
C ARG A 373 -12.20 -25.25 8.69
N ILE A 374 -10.99 -25.29 9.23
CA ILE A 374 -10.45 -26.41 10.01
C ILE A 374 -10.76 -26.24 11.49
N ARG A 375 -11.19 -27.33 12.13
CA ARG A 375 -11.52 -27.31 13.56
C ARG A 375 -10.28 -27.10 14.39
N THR A 376 -10.36 -26.16 15.32
CA THR A 376 -9.35 -25.98 16.36
C THR A 376 -9.66 -26.83 17.59
N HIS A 377 -8.63 -27.27 18.28
CA HIS A 377 -8.71 -28.04 19.52
C HIS A 377 -8.06 -27.26 20.66
N ARG A 378 -8.57 -27.47 21.88
CA ARG A 378 -7.97 -26.90 23.08
C ARG A 378 -6.76 -27.75 23.46
N GLN A 379 -5.57 -27.18 23.37
CA GLN A 379 -4.33 -27.84 23.82
C GLN A 379 -3.86 -27.17 25.12
N ALA A 380 -3.24 -27.96 26.00
CA ALA A 380 -2.49 -27.40 27.13
C ALA A 380 -1.34 -26.56 26.55
N ALA A 381 -1.04 -25.42 27.19
CA ALA A 381 0.09 -24.63 26.74
C ALA A 381 1.37 -25.46 26.86
N ILE A 382 2.16 -25.48 25.79
CA ILE A 382 3.45 -26.19 25.72
C ILE A 382 4.43 -25.59 26.76
N TRP A 383 4.29 -24.29 27.03
CA TRP A 383 5.18 -23.53 27.91
C TRP A 383 4.55 -23.24 29.29
N PRO A 384 5.30 -23.45 30.40
CA PRO A 384 4.84 -23.15 31.75
C PRO A 384 4.38 -21.69 31.88
N GLY A 385 3.17 -21.47 32.39
CA GLY A 385 2.63 -20.13 32.65
C GLY A 385 1.76 -19.53 31.53
N ARG A 386 1.67 -20.14 30.34
CA ARG A 386 0.74 -19.69 29.29
C ARG A 386 -0.64 -20.35 29.43
N ARG A 387 -1.71 -19.63 29.04
CA ARG A 387 -3.09 -20.15 29.06
C ARG A 387 -3.30 -21.15 27.91
N HIS A 388 -4.25 -22.08 28.08
CA HIS A 388 -4.66 -23.02 27.03
C HIS A 388 -5.02 -22.26 25.75
N GLN A 389 -4.42 -22.63 24.61
CA GLN A 389 -4.70 -22.05 23.31
C GLN A 389 -5.57 -22.98 22.47
N ARG A 390 -6.38 -22.39 21.58
CA ARG A 390 -7.06 -23.13 20.52
C ARG A 390 -6.11 -23.21 19.33
N VAL A 391 -5.66 -24.41 18.98
CA VAL A 391 -4.72 -24.62 17.89
C VAL A 391 -5.31 -25.57 16.85
N ILE A 392 -4.79 -25.51 15.63
CA ILE A 392 -5.03 -26.55 14.63
C ILE A 392 -4.42 -27.87 15.16
N PRO A 393 -5.07 -29.03 15.07
CA PRO A 393 -4.46 -30.30 15.44
C PRO A 393 -3.18 -30.62 14.67
N CYS A 394 -2.29 -31.38 15.29
CA CYS A 394 -1.08 -31.93 14.67
C CYS A 394 -1.41 -33.06 13.69
N ILE A 395 -0.57 -33.27 12.66
CA ILE A 395 -0.71 -34.38 11.71
C ILE A 395 -0.50 -35.76 12.36
N TRP A 396 0.22 -35.81 13.48
CA TRP A 396 0.44 -37.06 14.22
C TRP A 396 -0.81 -37.49 15.01
N GLY A 397 -1.87 -36.64 15.04
CA GLY A 397 -3.09 -36.85 15.81
C GLY A 397 -3.07 -36.16 17.17
N LEU A 398 -4.16 -36.24 17.93
CA LEU A 398 -4.32 -35.50 19.19
C LEU A 398 -3.31 -35.89 20.29
N ASN A 399 -2.78 -37.11 20.24
CA ASN A 399 -1.78 -37.65 21.16
C ASN A 399 -0.56 -38.22 20.41
N GLY A 400 -0.43 -37.93 19.11
CA GLY A 400 0.75 -38.36 18.36
C GLY A 400 1.95 -37.53 18.77
N ILE A 401 3.12 -38.18 18.79
CA ILE A 401 4.41 -37.53 18.99
C ILE A 401 5.24 -37.69 17.71
N PRO A 402 5.92 -36.62 17.23
CA PRO A 402 6.77 -36.67 16.05
C PRO A 402 8.01 -37.54 16.24
N TYR A 403 8.39 -37.77 17.49
CA TYR A 403 9.57 -38.53 17.90
C TYR A 403 9.14 -39.61 18.89
N PRO A 404 9.25 -40.90 18.55
CA PRO A 404 9.03 -41.98 19.50
C PRO A 404 9.94 -41.86 20.73
N GLU A 405 9.45 -42.19 21.92
CA GLU A 405 10.19 -42.02 23.19
C GLU A 405 11.45 -42.91 23.31
N SER A 406 11.61 -43.92 22.47
CA SER A 406 12.75 -44.84 22.52
C SER A 406 13.22 -45.27 21.14
N ILE A 407 14.50 -45.08 20.86
CA ILE A 407 15.18 -45.59 19.67
C ILE A 407 15.77 -46.98 20.01
N PRO A 408 15.60 -48.01 19.16
CA PRO A 408 16.20 -49.32 19.41
C PRO A 408 17.73 -49.25 19.48
N GLU A 409 18.32 -50.02 20.39
CA GLU A 409 19.78 -50.03 20.60
C GLU A 409 20.53 -50.45 19.32
N GLY A 410 21.54 -49.66 18.93
CA GLY A 410 22.35 -49.91 17.75
C GLY A 410 21.75 -49.43 16.41
N VAL A 411 20.60 -48.75 16.45
CA VAL A 411 20.02 -48.08 15.27
C VAL A 411 20.50 -46.64 15.22
N ASP A 412 20.83 -46.17 14.01
CA ASP A 412 21.15 -44.77 13.77
C ASP A 412 19.92 -43.88 13.96
N GLU A 413 20.07 -42.81 14.73
CA GLU A 413 18.96 -41.94 15.14
C GLU A 413 18.34 -41.20 13.96
N GLU A 414 19.15 -40.69 13.04
CA GLU A 414 18.70 -39.94 11.86
C GLU A 414 17.90 -40.84 10.93
N LEU A 415 18.45 -42.02 10.61
CA LEU A 415 17.76 -43.02 9.79
C LEU A 415 16.46 -43.52 10.43
N PHE A 416 16.43 -43.69 11.76
CA PHE A 416 15.22 -44.12 12.48
C PHE A 416 14.10 -43.07 12.35
N TYR A 417 14.41 -41.79 12.54
CA TYR A 417 13.40 -40.74 12.39
C TYR A 417 12.96 -40.55 10.94
N GLU A 418 13.86 -40.63 9.96
CA GLU A 418 13.48 -40.61 8.54
C GLU A 418 12.52 -41.76 8.19
N GLU A 419 12.82 -42.98 8.66
CA GLU A 419 11.94 -44.13 8.45
C GLU A 419 10.60 -43.95 9.18
N PHE A 420 10.62 -43.44 10.41
CA PHE A 420 9.41 -43.14 11.17
C PHE A 420 8.56 -42.08 10.47
N HIS A 421 9.11 -40.92 10.11
CA HIS A 421 8.40 -39.85 9.41
C HIS A 421 7.87 -40.32 8.06
N THR A 422 8.58 -41.19 7.36
CA THR A 422 8.11 -41.78 6.10
C THR A 422 6.89 -42.67 6.32
N ASN A 423 6.94 -43.58 7.29
CA ASN A 423 5.94 -44.64 7.47
C ASN A 423 4.79 -44.30 8.42
N ALA A 424 4.99 -43.35 9.33
CA ALA A 424 3.98 -42.97 10.30
C ALA A 424 2.76 -42.35 9.60
N PRO A 425 1.54 -42.68 10.08
CA PRO A 425 0.31 -42.16 9.50
C PRO A 425 0.19 -40.66 9.75
N LYS A 426 0.04 -39.89 8.67
CA LYS A 426 -0.14 -38.43 8.68
C LYS A 426 -1.63 -38.14 8.53
N ILE A 427 -2.26 -37.66 9.60
CA ILE A 427 -3.70 -37.42 9.68
C ILE A 427 -3.98 -35.92 9.55
N LEU A 428 -4.50 -35.51 8.40
CA LEU A 428 -4.90 -34.11 8.21
C LEU A 428 -6.01 -33.71 9.21
N PRO A 429 -5.89 -32.54 9.86
CA PRO A 429 -6.95 -31.99 10.70
C PRO A 429 -8.23 -31.80 9.91
N GLU A 430 -9.37 -32.13 10.51
CA GLU A 430 -10.65 -32.09 9.81
C GLU A 430 -11.34 -30.73 9.83
N SER A 431 -12.14 -30.48 8.79
CA SER A 431 -13.01 -29.30 8.74
C SER A 431 -14.17 -29.39 9.75
N HIS A 432 -14.86 -28.27 9.97
CA HIS A 432 -16.13 -28.32 10.70
C HIS A 432 -17.10 -29.30 10.03
N ARG A 433 -17.96 -29.97 10.81
CA ARG A 433 -18.87 -31.03 10.28
C ARG A 433 -19.82 -30.52 9.18
N ALA A 434 -20.14 -29.24 9.23
CA ALA A 434 -20.95 -28.55 8.23
C ALA A 434 -20.66 -27.05 8.33
N TYR A 435 -20.97 -26.33 7.27
CA TYR A 435 -21.03 -24.88 7.31
C TYR A 435 -22.13 -24.40 8.28
N GLN A 436 -21.83 -23.39 9.10
CA GLN A 436 -22.73 -22.89 10.15
C GLN A 436 -22.99 -21.38 10.06
N GLY A 437 -22.95 -20.83 8.84
CA GLY A 437 -23.22 -19.42 8.58
C GLY A 437 -22.09 -18.48 8.98
N ALA A 438 -20.85 -18.94 8.85
CA ALA A 438 -19.68 -18.22 9.35
C ALA A 438 -19.36 -16.97 8.50
N LEU A 439 -19.69 -16.98 7.20
CA LEU A 439 -19.52 -15.82 6.34
C LEU A 439 -20.53 -14.73 6.69
N GLU A 440 -21.80 -15.08 6.90
CA GLU A 440 -22.88 -14.13 7.18
C GLU A 440 -22.76 -13.54 8.59
N LYS A 441 -22.34 -14.34 9.58
CA LYS A 441 -22.08 -13.86 10.94
C LYS A 441 -20.82 -13.00 11.01
N GLY A 442 -19.85 -13.32 10.16
CA GLY A 442 -18.62 -12.58 10.04
C GLY A 442 -18.85 -11.26 9.31
N PHE A 443 -19.49 -11.27 8.17
CA PHE A 443 -19.34 -10.16 7.25
C PHE A 443 -20.35 -9.03 7.51
N SER A 444 -19.84 -7.81 7.67
CA SER A 444 -20.63 -6.58 7.59
C SER A 444 -19.83 -5.54 6.81
N PRO A 445 -20.34 -4.99 5.69
CA PRO A 445 -19.72 -3.86 5.03
C PRO A 445 -19.60 -2.66 5.97
N ILE A 446 -18.51 -1.91 5.85
CA ILE A 446 -18.38 -0.60 6.47
C ILE A 446 -19.03 0.43 5.55
N SER A 447 -19.91 1.29 6.08
CA SER A 447 -20.48 2.36 5.26
C SER A 447 -19.54 3.56 5.16
N LEU A 448 -19.31 4.04 3.95
CA LEU A 448 -18.60 5.27 3.62
C LEU A 448 -19.54 6.46 3.38
N LEU A 449 -20.86 6.24 3.46
CA LEU A 449 -21.87 7.30 3.31
C LEU A 449 -21.64 8.44 4.32
N GLY A 450 -21.86 9.67 3.86
CA GLY A 450 -21.66 10.88 4.67
C GLY A 450 -20.18 11.23 4.94
N ARG A 451 -19.23 10.51 4.33
CA ARG A 451 -17.78 10.73 4.56
C ARG A 451 -17.09 11.32 3.33
N THR A 452 -15.99 12.01 3.58
CA THR A 452 -15.00 12.34 2.54
C THR A 452 -13.92 11.27 2.55
N ILE A 453 -13.67 10.68 1.38
CA ILE A 453 -12.60 9.70 1.14
C ILE A 453 -11.54 10.32 0.24
N GLN A 454 -10.31 9.82 0.27
CA GLN A 454 -9.28 10.22 -0.68
C GLN A 454 -8.98 9.05 -1.61
N CYS A 455 -8.96 9.31 -2.91
CA CYS A 455 -8.61 8.31 -3.92
C CYS A 455 -7.50 8.83 -4.82
N ILE A 456 -6.54 7.96 -5.10
CA ILE A 456 -5.52 8.15 -6.13
C ILE A 456 -6.02 7.43 -7.38
N ILE A 457 -5.97 8.12 -8.52
CA ILE A 457 -6.52 7.64 -9.79
C ILE A 457 -5.36 7.26 -10.71
N LYS A 458 -5.46 6.08 -11.33
CA LYS A 458 -4.53 5.63 -12.37
C LYS A 458 -5.29 5.10 -13.58
N LEU A 459 -4.91 5.52 -14.76
CA LEU A 459 -5.47 5.05 -16.03
C LEU A 459 -4.31 4.64 -16.94
N ALA A 460 -4.31 3.38 -17.36
CA ALA A 460 -3.23 2.83 -18.18
C ALA A 460 -3.78 1.82 -19.19
N ASN A 461 -3.14 1.77 -20.35
CA ASN A 461 -3.42 0.78 -21.37
C ASN A 461 -2.17 -0.07 -21.62
N ILE A 462 -2.37 -1.36 -21.87
CA ILE A 462 -1.35 -2.25 -22.39
C ILE A 462 -1.69 -2.53 -23.85
N HIS A 463 -0.75 -2.28 -24.75
CA HIS A 463 -0.86 -2.51 -26.19
C HIS A 463 0.14 -3.58 -26.63
N LEU A 464 -0.35 -4.53 -27.43
CA LEU A 464 0.45 -5.54 -28.10
C LEU A 464 0.34 -5.36 -29.61
N THR A 465 1.46 -5.51 -30.31
CA THR A 465 1.51 -5.47 -31.77
C THR A 465 2.05 -6.81 -32.31
N PRO A 466 1.86 -7.13 -33.59
CA PRO A 466 2.48 -8.32 -34.19
C PRO A 466 3.99 -8.40 -33.97
N GLU A 467 4.68 -7.26 -33.89
CA GLU A 467 6.12 -7.15 -33.63
C GLU A 467 6.49 -7.33 -32.15
N LYS A 468 5.58 -6.94 -31.25
CA LYS A 468 5.71 -7.08 -29.78
C LYS A 468 4.50 -7.83 -29.21
N PRO A 469 4.36 -9.14 -29.51
CA PRO A 469 3.10 -9.88 -29.34
C PRO A 469 2.86 -10.41 -27.92
N GLU A 470 3.82 -10.25 -27.00
CA GLU A 470 3.76 -10.79 -25.65
C GLU A 470 4.02 -9.70 -24.59
N TYR A 471 3.21 -9.70 -23.54
CA TYR A 471 3.44 -8.95 -22.31
C TYR A 471 3.91 -9.93 -21.23
N LYS A 472 5.04 -9.65 -20.59
CA LYS A 472 5.70 -10.57 -19.65
C LYS A 472 4.99 -10.70 -18.29
N GLY A 473 4.03 -9.84 -17.99
CA GLY A 473 3.42 -9.74 -16.67
C GLY A 473 4.08 -8.69 -15.79
N GLY A 474 3.59 -8.57 -14.56
CA GLY A 474 4.14 -7.69 -13.53
C GLY A 474 5.01 -8.44 -12.53
N ASN A 475 5.61 -7.69 -11.60
CA ASN A 475 6.25 -8.26 -10.42
C ASN A 475 5.25 -8.31 -9.25
N TRP A 476 5.55 -9.10 -8.21
CA TRP A 476 4.83 -9.01 -6.94
C TRP A 476 5.08 -7.64 -6.29
N HIS A 477 4.01 -6.90 -6.00
CA HIS A 477 4.13 -5.57 -5.41
C HIS A 477 2.88 -5.18 -4.60
N PHE A 478 3.07 -4.12 -3.81
CA PHE A 478 2.01 -3.33 -3.18
C PHE A 478 1.84 -1.99 -3.92
N GLU A 479 0.72 -1.31 -3.71
CA GLU A 479 0.53 0.04 -4.24
C GLU A 479 0.99 1.09 -3.23
N GLY A 480 1.82 2.04 -3.68
CA GLY A 480 2.36 3.14 -2.89
C GLY A 480 3.31 2.71 -1.76
N MET A 481 3.47 3.60 -0.78
CA MET A 481 4.27 3.46 0.44
C MET A 481 3.46 3.86 1.68
N LEU A 482 4.10 3.87 2.85
CA LEU A 482 3.48 4.22 4.13
C LEU A 482 2.93 5.66 4.15
N ASN A 483 3.56 6.60 3.43
CA ASN A 483 3.11 7.99 3.31
C ASN A 483 1.84 8.16 2.46
N GLU A 484 1.55 7.26 1.51
CA GLU A 484 0.31 7.25 0.71
C GLU A 484 -0.86 6.60 1.44
N ARG A 485 -0.60 5.77 2.45
CA ARG A 485 -1.61 5.10 3.29
C ARG A 485 -2.73 4.40 2.48
N ILE A 486 -2.38 3.75 1.38
CA ILE A 486 -3.36 3.01 0.58
C ILE A 486 -3.82 1.78 1.37
N VAL A 487 -5.11 1.69 1.66
CA VAL A 487 -5.73 0.57 2.39
C VAL A 487 -6.32 -0.48 1.44
N ALA A 488 -6.83 -0.05 0.29
CA ALA A 488 -7.45 -0.92 -0.69
C ALA A 488 -7.20 -0.44 -2.12
N SER A 489 -7.08 -1.40 -3.03
CA SER A 489 -6.90 -1.16 -4.46
C SER A 489 -8.11 -1.69 -5.20
N GLY A 490 -8.55 -0.97 -6.24
CA GLY A 490 -9.65 -1.37 -7.10
C GLY A 490 -9.33 -1.15 -8.57
N ILE A 491 -9.72 -2.08 -9.44
CA ILE A 491 -9.48 -2.01 -10.89
C ILE A 491 -10.78 -2.29 -11.67
N TYR A 492 -10.99 -1.53 -12.74
CA TYR A 492 -11.95 -1.79 -13.80
C TYR A 492 -11.23 -2.11 -15.11
N TYR A 493 -11.37 -3.35 -15.60
CA TYR A 493 -10.91 -3.78 -16.92
C TYR A 493 -11.95 -3.38 -17.97
N TYR A 494 -11.94 -2.13 -18.42
CA TYR A 494 -13.06 -1.58 -19.19
C TYR A 494 -13.06 -1.93 -20.68
N ASP A 495 -11.92 -2.41 -21.21
CA ASP A 495 -11.81 -2.80 -22.61
C ASP A 495 -10.63 -3.75 -22.81
N GLU A 496 -10.87 -4.89 -23.47
CA GLU A 496 -9.83 -5.85 -23.85
C GLU A 496 -10.16 -6.42 -25.23
N GLU A 497 -9.16 -6.56 -26.07
CA GLU A 497 -9.32 -7.07 -27.43
C GLU A 497 -8.07 -7.86 -27.86
N ASN A 498 -8.30 -8.99 -28.53
CA ASN A 498 -7.26 -9.81 -29.16
C ASN A 498 -6.09 -10.22 -28.23
N ILE A 499 -6.35 -10.49 -26.96
CA ILE A 499 -5.37 -11.02 -26.01
C ILE A 499 -5.81 -12.36 -25.43
N SER A 500 -4.84 -13.17 -25.02
CA SER A 500 -5.07 -14.40 -24.26
C SER A 500 -5.56 -14.08 -22.85
N GLU A 501 -6.16 -15.06 -22.18
CA GLU A 501 -6.53 -14.93 -20.76
C GLU A 501 -5.30 -14.54 -19.92
N SER A 502 -5.51 -13.64 -18.96
CA SER A 502 -4.55 -13.33 -17.91
C SER A 502 -5.26 -13.21 -16.58
N THR A 503 -4.48 -13.25 -15.50
CA THR A 503 -4.96 -13.28 -14.13
C THR A 503 -4.23 -12.24 -13.28
N LEU A 504 -4.89 -11.83 -12.20
CA LEU A 504 -4.28 -11.10 -11.11
C LEU A 504 -4.19 -12.06 -9.92
N SER A 505 -2.95 -12.41 -9.56
CA SER A 505 -2.64 -13.34 -8.46
C SER A 505 -2.39 -12.57 -7.18
N PHE A 506 -2.74 -13.18 -6.05
CA PHE A 506 -2.58 -12.60 -4.71
C PHE A 506 -1.73 -13.50 -3.82
N ARG A 507 -0.89 -12.89 -3.00
CA ARG A 507 -0.15 -13.56 -1.91
C ARG A 507 -0.06 -12.65 -0.69
N VAL A 508 0.26 -13.23 0.46
CA VAL A 508 0.36 -12.51 1.72
C VAL A 508 1.50 -13.07 2.57
N SER A 509 2.23 -12.19 3.25
CA SER A 509 3.14 -12.59 4.33
C SER A 509 2.32 -12.97 5.57
N THR A 510 2.69 -14.05 6.22
CA THR A 510 1.98 -14.59 7.40
C THR A 510 2.90 -14.61 8.61
N ALA A 511 2.31 -14.68 9.79
CA ALA A 511 3.07 -15.04 10.98
C ALA A 511 3.66 -16.44 10.78
N PRO A 512 4.78 -16.78 11.46
CA PRO A 512 5.26 -18.14 11.50
C PRO A 512 4.17 -19.09 12.04
N PRO A 513 4.09 -20.33 11.52
CA PRO A 513 3.16 -21.31 12.06
C PRO A 513 3.59 -21.67 13.50
N VAL A 514 2.60 -21.89 14.37
CA VAL A 514 2.86 -22.29 15.76
C VAL A 514 3.11 -23.79 15.80
N TYR A 515 4.26 -24.19 16.35
CA TYR A 515 4.63 -25.59 16.55
C TYR A 515 3.69 -26.35 17.47
N HIS A 516 3.44 -27.61 17.09
CA HIS A 516 2.87 -28.59 18.00
C HIS A 516 3.92 -29.19 18.93
N TYR A 517 5.14 -29.37 18.43
CA TYR A 517 6.30 -29.92 19.12
C TYR A 517 7.57 -29.24 18.61
N GLN A 518 8.59 -29.19 19.47
CA GLN A 518 9.91 -28.70 19.09
C GLN A 518 10.46 -29.53 17.93
N ASP A 519 11.00 -28.85 16.91
CA ASP A 519 11.61 -29.43 15.70
C ASP A 519 10.70 -30.26 14.78
N ASP A 520 9.37 -30.20 14.94
CA ASP A 520 8.41 -30.94 14.10
C ASP A 520 8.17 -30.29 12.73
N ASP A 521 9.22 -30.26 11.92
CA ASP A 521 9.29 -29.67 10.59
C ASP A 521 8.27 -30.32 9.64
N VAL A 522 8.13 -31.64 9.72
CA VAL A 522 7.24 -32.45 8.88
C VAL A 522 5.78 -32.05 9.10
N CYS A 523 5.38 -31.74 10.34
CA CYS A 523 4.05 -31.25 10.62
C CYS A 523 3.80 -29.88 9.98
N MET A 524 4.76 -28.95 10.07
CA MET A 524 4.62 -27.60 9.50
C MET A 524 4.54 -27.64 7.98
N GLU A 525 5.39 -28.44 7.34
CA GLU A 525 5.40 -28.60 5.88
C GLU A 525 4.06 -29.18 5.38
N ILE A 526 3.56 -30.23 6.01
CA ILE A 526 2.29 -30.85 5.58
C ILE A 526 1.08 -29.96 5.90
N LEU A 527 1.06 -29.31 7.07
CA LEU A 527 -0.10 -28.50 7.47
C LEU A 527 -0.18 -27.17 6.74
N TYR A 528 0.94 -26.50 6.48
CA TYR A 528 0.96 -25.12 6.00
C TYR A 528 1.65 -24.95 4.64
N ASP A 529 2.31 -25.98 4.11
CA ASP A 529 3.21 -25.92 2.95
C ASP A 529 4.36 -24.93 3.20
N MET A 530 4.89 -24.96 4.43
CA MET A 530 5.97 -24.09 4.92
C MET A 530 7.10 -24.93 5.49
N GLU A 531 8.28 -24.79 4.90
CA GLU A 531 9.49 -25.52 5.27
C GLU A 531 10.32 -24.77 6.32
N ARG A 532 11.27 -25.49 6.96
CA ARG A 532 12.32 -24.92 7.82
C ARG A 532 13.18 -23.91 7.09
N GLY A 533 13.31 -22.71 7.65
CA GLY A 533 14.05 -21.63 6.99
C GLY A 533 13.38 -21.12 5.72
N GLY A 534 12.16 -21.58 5.42
CA GLY A 534 11.36 -21.13 4.28
C GLY A 534 10.75 -19.75 4.51
N GLN A 535 10.17 -19.18 3.46
CA GLN A 535 9.49 -17.89 3.54
C GLN A 535 8.09 -18.05 4.15
N CYS A 536 7.72 -17.18 5.09
CA CYS A 536 6.34 -17.13 5.62
C CYS A 536 5.39 -16.40 4.65
N ILE A 537 5.19 -16.97 3.46
CA ILE A 537 4.32 -16.40 2.41
C ILE A 537 3.32 -17.46 1.95
N GLN A 538 2.05 -17.06 1.81
CA GLN A 538 1.01 -17.91 1.23
C GLN A 538 0.40 -17.30 -0.02
N ASN A 539 0.33 -18.12 -1.07
CA ASN A 539 -0.43 -17.80 -2.28
C ASN A 539 -1.93 -17.96 -2.00
N LEU A 540 -2.69 -16.89 -2.21
CA LEU A 540 -4.12 -16.80 -1.88
C LEU A 540 -5.03 -17.19 -3.06
N GLY A 541 -4.47 -17.30 -4.27
CA GLY A 541 -5.19 -17.61 -5.50
C GLY A 541 -5.19 -16.43 -6.47
N SER A 542 -6.00 -16.53 -7.53
CA SER A 542 -6.01 -15.55 -8.61
C SER A 542 -7.39 -15.30 -9.20
N MET A 543 -7.55 -14.11 -9.78
CA MET A 543 -8.77 -13.66 -10.46
C MET A 543 -8.48 -13.47 -11.95
N ILE A 544 -9.31 -14.04 -12.82
CA ILE A 544 -9.25 -13.78 -14.27
C ILE A 544 -9.51 -12.29 -14.52
N THR A 545 -8.66 -11.65 -15.33
CA THR A 545 -8.73 -10.22 -15.66
C THR A 545 -9.36 -10.06 -17.03
N LYS A 546 -10.69 -10.15 -17.09
CA LYS A 546 -11.49 -10.06 -18.32
C LYS A 546 -12.19 -8.71 -18.45
N ALA A 547 -12.43 -8.27 -19.69
CA ALA A 547 -13.22 -7.07 -19.98
C ALA A 547 -14.57 -7.04 -19.24
N GLY A 548 -14.94 -5.85 -18.74
CA GLY A 548 -16.16 -5.60 -17.97
C GLY A 548 -16.03 -5.89 -16.47
N ARG A 549 -15.01 -6.65 -16.03
CA ARG A 549 -14.84 -7.00 -14.61
C ARG A 549 -14.35 -5.81 -13.79
N THR A 550 -14.95 -5.67 -12.61
CA THR A 550 -14.47 -4.77 -11.55
C THR A 550 -14.02 -5.60 -10.35
N LEU A 551 -12.94 -5.19 -9.70
CA LEU A 551 -12.27 -5.95 -8.64
C LEU A 551 -11.76 -4.98 -7.58
N ALA A 552 -11.82 -5.35 -6.30
CA ALA A 552 -11.18 -4.66 -5.20
C ALA A 552 -10.61 -5.63 -4.17
N TRP A 553 -9.49 -5.28 -3.56
CA TRP A 553 -8.79 -6.10 -2.58
C TRP A 553 -7.99 -5.21 -1.61
N PRO A 554 -7.59 -5.74 -0.44
CA PRO A 554 -6.78 -4.97 0.50
C PRO A 554 -5.36 -4.78 -0.02
N ASN A 555 -4.78 -3.60 0.19
CA ASN A 555 -3.40 -3.32 -0.21
C ASN A 555 -2.37 -4.11 0.63
N PHE A 556 -2.78 -4.78 1.72
CA PHE A 556 -1.95 -5.74 2.44
C PHE A 556 -1.69 -7.04 1.64
N PHE A 557 -2.44 -7.31 0.56
CA PHE A 557 -2.13 -8.41 -0.34
C PHE A 557 -1.17 -7.94 -1.43
N GLN A 558 -0.02 -8.60 -1.53
CA GLN A 558 0.81 -8.45 -2.71
C GLN A 558 0.06 -9.02 -3.90
N HIS A 559 0.17 -8.36 -5.03
CA HIS A 559 -0.48 -8.79 -6.25
C HIS A 559 0.48 -8.80 -7.43
N CYS A 560 0.17 -9.66 -8.41
CA CYS A 560 0.98 -9.85 -9.59
C CYS A 560 0.10 -10.15 -10.82
N VAL A 561 0.34 -9.43 -11.90
CA VAL A 561 -0.34 -9.62 -13.19
C VAL A 561 0.37 -10.72 -13.97
N SER A 562 -0.36 -11.76 -14.38
CA SER A 562 0.21 -12.83 -15.21
C SER A 562 0.53 -12.35 -16.63
N PRO A 563 1.50 -12.96 -17.31
CA PRO A 563 1.76 -12.70 -18.73
C PRO A 563 0.53 -12.97 -19.59
N PHE A 564 0.48 -12.32 -20.75
CA PHE A 564 -0.49 -12.59 -21.83
C PHE A 564 0.11 -12.25 -23.18
N ARG A 565 -0.52 -12.74 -24.25
CA ARG A 565 -0.08 -12.52 -25.64
C ARG A 565 -1.26 -12.29 -26.57
N LEU A 566 -0.97 -11.92 -27.81
CA LEU A 566 -1.98 -11.86 -28.87
C LEU A 566 -2.63 -13.23 -29.11
N THR A 567 -3.96 -13.24 -29.23
CA THR A 567 -4.72 -14.46 -29.61
C THR A 567 -4.63 -14.71 -31.12
N ASP A 568 -4.79 -13.66 -31.94
CA ASP A 568 -4.45 -13.60 -33.35
C ASP A 568 -3.15 -12.77 -33.49
N PRO A 569 -1.98 -13.41 -33.68
CA PRO A 569 -0.69 -12.73 -33.76
C PRO A 569 -0.56 -11.76 -34.95
N THR A 570 -1.49 -11.79 -35.91
CA THR A 570 -1.45 -10.92 -37.10
C THR A 570 -2.12 -9.57 -36.89
N LYS A 571 -2.83 -9.39 -35.78
CA LYS A 571 -3.56 -8.16 -35.45
C LYS A 571 -3.07 -7.59 -34.12
N PRO A 572 -3.11 -6.26 -33.93
CA PRO A 572 -2.86 -5.67 -32.62
C PRO A 572 -3.91 -6.13 -31.60
N GLY A 573 -3.60 -5.96 -30.33
CA GLY A 573 -4.49 -6.24 -29.21
C GLY A 573 -4.20 -5.32 -28.03
N HIS A 574 -5.12 -5.26 -27.08
CA HIS A 574 -4.97 -4.39 -25.92
C HIS A 574 -5.70 -4.88 -24.68
N ARG A 575 -5.28 -4.33 -23.55
CA ARG A 575 -5.99 -4.33 -22.27
C ARG A 575 -6.00 -2.91 -21.73
N LYS A 576 -7.16 -2.40 -21.32
CA LYS A 576 -7.30 -1.05 -20.79
C LYS A 576 -7.92 -1.06 -19.39
N ILE A 577 -7.28 -0.34 -18.46
CA ILE A 577 -7.65 -0.37 -17.05
C ILE A 577 -7.80 1.03 -16.46
N LEU A 578 -8.79 1.17 -15.57
CA LEU A 578 -8.92 2.31 -14.64
C LEU A 578 -8.81 1.76 -13.22
N ALA A 579 -7.87 2.30 -12.46
CA ALA A 579 -7.59 1.91 -11.09
C ALA A 579 -7.87 3.06 -10.11
N PHE A 580 -8.35 2.66 -8.93
CA PHE A 580 -8.64 3.49 -7.78
C PHE A 580 -7.86 2.95 -6.58
N PHE A 581 -7.02 3.77 -5.97
CA PHE A 581 -6.36 3.42 -4.72
C PHE A 581 -6.99 4.24 -3.59
N LEU A 582 -7.68 3.56 -2.69
CA LEU A 582 -8.33 4.18 -1.54
C LEU A 582 -7.30 4.43 -0.46
N VAL A 583 -7.12 5.69 -0.09
CA VAL A 583 -6.35 6.10 1.09
C VAL A 583 -7.18 5.77 2.34
N ASP A 584 -6.52 5.29 3.39
CA ASP A 584 -7.15 4.83 4.62
C ASP A 584 -8.09 5.88 5.24
N PRO A 585 -9.42 5.65 5.22
CA PRO A 585 -10.39 6.60 5.76
C PRO A 585 -10.53 6.51 7.30
N ALA A 586 -9.76 5.66 7.97
CA ALA A 586 -9.68 5.56 9.43
C ALA A 586 -8.67 6.52 10.05
N HIS A 587 -7.76 7.08 9.26
CA HIS A 587 -6.72 8.00 9.72
C HIS A 587 -6.94 9.43 9.23
N ASP A 588 -6.18 10.35 9.82
CA ASP A 588 -6.08 11.72 9.32
C ASP A 588 -5.72 11.74 7.83
N PRO A 589 -6.44 12.55 7.02
CA PRO A 589 -6.18 12.65 5.59
C PRO A 589 -4.75 13.12 5.32
N ILE A 590 -4.13 12.51 4.30
CA ILE A 590 -2.84 12.96 3.77
C ILE A 590 -3.05 14.20 2.89
N VAL A 591 -1.96 14.87 2.52
CA VAL A 591 -2.01 16.01 1.59
C VAL A 591 -2.69 15.63 0.29
N SER A 592 -3.60 16.46 -0.21
CA SER A 592 -4.39 16.17 -1.41
C SER A 592 -4.44 17.37 -2.36
N ALA A 593 -4.95 17.12 -3.57
CA ALA A 593 -5.22 18.15 -4.58
C ALA A 593 -6.21 19.23 -4.09
N THR A 594 -6.92 19.02 -2.97
CA THR A 594 -7.73 20.06 -2.32
C THR A 594 -6.85 21.21 -1.82
N TYR A 595 -5.68 20.89 -1.27
CA TYR A 595 -4.78 21.85 -0.63
C TYR A 595 -3.61 22.24 -1.53
N VAL A 596 -3.14 21.33 -2.39
CA VAL A 596 -2.06 21.59 -3.34
C VAL A 596 -2.63 22.31 -4.57
N PRO A 597 -2.13 23.52 -4.94
CA PRO A 597 -2.44 24.13 -6.22
C PRO A 597 -1.94 23.28 -7.39
N SER A 598 -2.54 23.38 -8.57
CA SER A 598 -2.05 22.67 -9.76
C SER A 598 -0.58 23.00 -10.01
N GLN A 599 0.26 21.97 -10.03
CA GLN A 599 1.71 22.10 -10.18
C GLN A 599 2.14 22.20 -11.66
N GLN A 600 1.24 21.91 -12.59
CA GLN A 600 1.49 21.88 -14.03
C GLN A 600 1.77 23.28 -14.58
N SER A 601 3.02 23.54 -14.98
CA SER A 601 3.40 24.86 -15.52
C SER A 601 2.65 25.18 -16.83
N GLU A 602 2.39 24.17 -17.67
CA GLU A 602 1.66 24.32 -18.92
C GLU A 602 0.17 24.64 -18.71
N TRP A 603 -0.45 24.15 -17.62
CA TRP A 603 -1.83 24.53 -17.28
C TRP A 603 -1.91 26.00 -16.89
N THR A 604 -0.96 26.46 -16.06
CA THR A 604 -0.88 27.86 -15.65
C THR A 604 -0.64 28.77 -16.85
N ARG A 605 0.32 28.41 -17.72
CA ARG A 605 0.59 29.12 -18.97
C ARG A 605 -0.66 29.23 -19.84
N GLN A 606 -1.40 28.15 -20.01
CA GLN A 606 -2.64 28.14 -20.80
C GLN A 606 -3.73 29.00 -20.16
N ALA A 607 -3.93 28.89 -18.84
CA ALA A 607 -4.91 29.70 -18.12
C ALA A 607 -4.63 31.21 -18.25
N PHE A 608 -3.36 31.62 -18.22
CA PHE A 608 -2.98 33.01 -18.49
C PHE A 608 -3.31 33.43 -19.94
N VAL A 609 -2.96 32.61 -20.93
CA VAL A 609 -3.31 32.88 -22.35
C VAL A 609 -4.82 33.05 -22.52
N ASP A 610 -5.59 32.13 -21.93
CA ASP A 610 -7.05 32.19 -21.98
C ASP A 610 -7.58 33.45 -21.29
N SER A 611 -6.97 33.88 -20.17
CA SER A 611 -7.36 35.10 -19.47
C SER A 611 -7.11 36.38 -20.29
N ILE A 612 -6.02 36.44 -21.06
CA ILE A 612 -5.70 37.56 -21.95
C ILE A 612 -6.71 37.62 -23.09
N ALA A 613 -7.15 36.45 -23.59
CA ALA A 613 -8.14 36.36 -24.66
C ALA A 613 -9.55 36.82 -24.24
N VAL A 614 -9.84 36.93 -22.93
CA VAL A 614 -11.13 37.43 -22.44
C VAL A 614 -11.19 38.96 -22.58
N PRO A 615 -12.11 39.50 -23.41
CA PRO A 615 -12.22 40.95 -23.58
C PRO A 615 -12.55 41.65 -22.26
N ARG A 616 -11.83 42.75 -21.96
CA ARG A 616 -11.99 43.57 -20.74
C ARG A 616 -11.61 42.86 -19.43
N SER A 617 -10.86 41.76 -19.48
CA SER A 617 -10.21 41.21 -18.29
C SER A 617 -9.08 42.14 -17.81
N ALA A 618 -8.68 42.01 -16.55
CA ALA A 618 -7.54 42.76 -16.01
C ALA A 618 -6.22 42.44 -16.76
N THR A 619 -6.15 41.28 -17.42
CA THR A 619 -4.99 40.78 -18.16
C THR A 619 -5.08 40.99 -19.66
N SER A 620 -6.19 41.52 -20.21
CA SER A 620 -6.40 41.59 -21.67
C SER A 620 -5.40 42.47 -22.42
N ASN A 621 -4.69 43.35 -21.71
CA ASN A 621 -3.67 44.25 -22.27
C ASN A 621 -2.23 43.79 -21.96
N TRP A 622 -2.04 42.62 -21.33
CA TRP A 622 -0.71 42.14 -20.96
C TRP A 622 0.01 41.52 -22.17
N PRO A 623 1.29 41.85 -22.42
CA PRO A 623 2.13 41.15 -23.40
C PRO A 623 2.27 39.66 -23.06
N VAL A 624 2.35 38.82 -24.08
CA VAL A 624 2.50 37.36 -23.91
C VAL A 624 3.81 37.01 -23.20
N GLU A 625 4.85 37.82 -23.38
CA GLU A 625 6.16 37.67 -22.74
C GLU A 625 6.08 37.78 -21.22
N LEU A 626 5.14 38.57 -20.67
CA LEU A 626 4.92 38.61 -19.21
C LEU A 626 4.45 37.27 -18.66
N ASN A 627 3.72 36.48 -19.44
CA ASN A 627 3.31 35.12 -19.04
C ASN A 627 4.54 34.21 -18.90
N GLU A 628 5.51 34.31 -19.80
CA GLU A 628 6.76 33.55 -19.67
C GLU A 628 7.58 33.98 -18.45
N CYS A 629 7.63 35.28 -18.17
CA CYS A 629 8.28 35.81 -16.97
C CYS A 629 7.60 35.31 -15.69
N ILE A 630 6.27 35.35 -15.60
CA ILE A 630 5.51 34.90 -14.43
C ILE A 630 5.72 33.41 -14.20
N ASN A 631 5.55 32.57 -15.23
CA ASN A 631 5.76 31.12 -15.08
C ASN A 631 7.19 30.78 -14.63
N LYS A 632 8.20 31.52 -15.07
CA LYS A 632 9.60 31.33 -14.64
C LYS A 632 9.85 31.72 -13.18
N HIS A 633 9.02 32.58 -12.59
CA HIS A 633 9.17 33.07 -11.21
C HIS A 633 8.20 32.42 -10.22
N LEU A 634 7.35 31.48 -10.66
CA LEU A 634 6.46 30.74 -9.78
C LEU A 634 7.12 29.44 -9.35
N ASP A 635 7.80 29.45 -8.20
CA ASP A 635 8.54 28.31 -7.65
C ASP A 635 7.66 27.08 -7.36
N THR A 636 6.33 27.26 -7.28
CA THR A 636 5.35 26.19 -7.09
C THR A 636 5.11 25.33 -8.33
N LEU A 637 5.50 25.82 -9.50
CA LEU A 637 5.26 25.13 -10.76
C LEU A 637 6.37 24.10 -11.04
N ILE A 638 5.96 23.04 -11.73
CA ILE A 638 6.78 21.93 -12.19
C ILE A 638 6.65 21.91 -13.71
N THR A 639 7.79 22.01 -14.39
CA THR A 639 7.86 21.86 -15.84
C THR A 639 7.67 20.40 -16.25
N PRO A 640 7.24 20.11 -17.49
CA PRO A 640 7.14 18.72 -17.97
C PRO A 640 8.43 17.91 -17.79
N ALA A 641 9.59 18.52 -18.07
CA ALA A 641 10.89 17.88 -17.90
C ALA A 641 11.22 17.57 -16.42
N GLU A 642 10.88 18.47 -15.50
CA GLU A 642 11.03 18.20 -14.06
C GLU A 642 10.06 17.13 -13.58
N ALA A 643 8.81 17.14 -14.06
CA ALA A 643 7.82 16.11 -13.72
C ALA A 643 8.28 14.72 -14.17
N ASP A 644 8.86 14.61 -15.37
CA ASP A 644 9.46 13.38 -15.87
C ASP A 644 10.68 12.94 -15.05
N ALA A 645 11.57 13.88 -14.69
CA ALA A 645 12.71 13.58 -13.82
C ALA A 645 12.26 13.07 -12.45
N TYR A 646 11.31 13.76 -11.81
CA TYR A 646 10.75 13.33 -10.52
C TYR A 646 10.02 11.99 -10.63
N ARG A 647 9.29 11.73 -11.71
CA ARG A 647 8.67 10.43 -11.94
C ARG A 647 9.72 9.32 -11.99
N LEU A 648 10.82 9.51 -12.73
CA LEU A 648 11.89 8.51 -12.84
C LEU A 648 12.55 8.27 -11.47
N GLU A 649 12.80 9.32 -10.71
CA GLU A 649 13.34 9.22 -9.36
C GLU A 649 12.39 8.50 -8.41
N LEU A 650 11.11 8.89 -8.38
CA LEU A 650 10.07 8.26 -7.56
C LEU A 650 9.92 6.78 -7.91
N VAL A 651 9.78 6.44 -9.19
CA VAL A 651 9.63 5.04 -9.62
C VAL A 651 10.85 4.21 -9.24
N LYS A 652 12.05 4.77 -9.40
CA LYS A 652 13.29 4.11 -8.99
C LYS A 652 13.36 3.91 -7.48
N GLU A 653 13.07 4.95 -6.68
CA GLU A 653 13.04 4.89 -5.23
C GLU A 653 12.01 3.86 -4.75
N HIS A 654 10.77 3.95 -5.25
CA HIS A 654 9.70 3.04 -4.84
C HIS A 654 9.99 1.59 -5.22
N THR A 655 10.52 1.36 -6.42
CA THR A 655 10.90 0.01 -6.84
C THR A 655 12.03 -0.53 -5.96
N ALA A 656 13.08 0.25 -5.71
CA ALA A 656 14.21 -0.19 -4.88
C ALA A 656 13.78 -0.49 -3.44
N ASN A 657 13.01 0.42 -2.85
CA ASN A 657 12.50 0.29 -1.49
C ASN A 657 11.55 -0.90 -1.33
N LEU A 658 10.62 -1.11 -2.27
CA LEU A 658 9.72 -2.25 -2.22
C LEU A 658 10.44 -3.58 -2.48
N VAL A 659 11.48 -3.61 -3.31
CA VAL A 659 12.32 -4.81 -3.50
C VAL A 659 13.09 -5.13 -2.23
N GLU A 660 13.70 -4.14 -1.58
CA GLU A 660 14.43 -4.37 -0.34
C GLU A 660 13.47 -4.75 0.80
N TYR A 661 12.31 -4.10 0.89
CA TYR A 661 11.24 -4.46 1.83
C TYR A 661 10.71 -5.88 1.59
N ASP A 662 10.48 -6.25 0.34
CA ASP A 662 10.04 -7.60 -0.02
C ASP A 662 11.09 -8.63 0.42
N LYS A 663 12.37 -8.36 0.18
CA LYS A 663 13.47 -9.25 0.55
C LYS A 663 13.71 -9.33 2.06
N THR A 664 13.66 -8.21 2.77
CA THR A 664 14.07 -8.11 4.19
C THR A 664 12.94 -8.41 5.15
N VAL A 665 11.70 -8.12 4.78
CA VAL A 665 10.54 -8.21 5.68
C VAL A 665 9.52 -9.24 5.21
N ILE A 666 9.11 -9.20 3.93
CA ILE A 666 8.05 -10.08 3.43
C ILE A 666 8.55 -11.51 3.21
N GLN A 667 9.72 -11.64 2.60
CA GLN A 667 10.41 -12.89 2.30
C GLN A 667 11.32 -13.35 3.46
N GLN A 668 11.17 -12.75 4.65
CA GLN A 668 11.96 -13.15 5.79
C GLN A 668 11.76 -14.65 6.06
N SER A 669 12.88 -15.38 6.09
CA SER A 669 12.90 -16.76 6.52
C SER A 669 12.67 -16.82 8.01
N TRP A 670 11.96 -17.84 8.45
CA TRP A 670 11.78 -18.10 9.88
C TRP A 670 12.64 -19.29 10.28
N ASP A 671 13.44 -19.12 11.33
CA ASP A 671 14.25 -20.19 11.88
C ASP A 671 13.48 -20.90 12.98
N MET A 672 13.40 -22.21 12.79
CA MET A 672 12.53 -23.13 13.51
C MET A 672 13.09 -23.55 14.88
N CYS A 673 14.16 -22.89 15.36
CA CYS A 673 14.96 -23.25 16.54
C CYS A 673 15.03 -22.20 17.67
N GLU A 674 14.57 -20.96 17.49
CA GLU A 674 14.78 -19.91 18.49
C GLU A 674 13.50 -19.56 19.26
N HIS A 675 13.01 -20.46 20.11
CA HIS A 675 12.21 -20.11 21.30
C HIS A 675 12.28 -21.19 22.39
#